data_AF-A0A9E6B861-F1
#
_entry.id   AF-A0A9E6B861-F1
#
_cell.length_a   1.000
_cell.length_b   1.000
_cell.length_c   1.000
_cell.angle_alpha   90.00
_cell.angle_beta   90.00
_cell.angle_gamma   90.00
#
_symmetry.space_group_name_H-M   'P 1'
#
loop_
_entity.id
_entity.type
_entity.pdbx_description
1 polymer ?
#
loop_
_entity_poly.entity_id
_entity_poly.type
_entity_poly.pdbx_seq_one_letter_code
_entity_poly.pdbx_strand_id
1 'polypeptide(L)'
;MSGYPFAARSDGRQSAVNSVCDAERHRQWRTLVMIPSESICHPQSAAPLAGELGNIYAEGLPQPLLSHDARQAAYDVPRFASWRTRLSDKRFYKGTENADRVELIAHDGIARAFGRLEGSPEPDEIYVNVQALSGAAANLSVYEALLKPGDRIMGLELGHGGHLTHGSPFNLSGRTYEVHSYGIDEATRRLDYERIRAMAREVRPRMIVGGASAYPWDFDWAALRDIADEVGALLLADVAHLAGLVVGGAAANPLPHADVVTFTTHKTICGPRGAVILTTDPAIARRIDMAVFPGLQGGPHMNTIAGIARHFELILEDYEGFRELQRATVENTRRFGELLSEQGFTLEYGGTNTHMLLVDLKSFPVKGTTPLDGEIASRLLELAGVVCNKNMLAGDADGGHASGLRFGLTWLTQRGVTEGQLREIADIVRSVLGSVHTCTIWSPAGERRCRGRVRAEVLESAAVRTEAIARQLPYPPRPEVADEPPPAHNGRAALLLRGDKVRLALGQMLSARLPADRTPVRARMFNCRGEEIDDVIAFEAPSVGREERWWLFPHAGQAHAVVRWVRGLSEGYLLFDEGDLQAKIDGPTVVEPVDVRSLPADVKAVLEDCDGEPEVDLTKPYFIGQPVLYAAARPAAPEPHVPAIEEGPLRRTVLHSVHVEAGAKMVPFAGWEMPVQYPTGIFAEHRAVRTAAGLFDVSHMCALEVSGVHAQAFLDGLVASCVSRLDPGEAQYSCILSPDGLAIDDVFVYRLDRERFMIVANAANADRVKDWIHAVASGRCAIDEEMPARRLDGPVRFRDLRDAGEDSLAGLALQGPASTATLTALADAPAGRRRIRNLSANQHAVVTLAGMPVRVARTGYTGEIQGFEVYLHPDRAVEFWQTCLEAGRAQGVVPAGLGARDSTRIEAGFPLFGHELEGDLGLSMTEAGYGFVPRFHVPFFIGRAAYMRRTDGPLRGILRLSGQGRKTLRAGHVILDEGGRAVGQVTSFAYVHEDLTFIALACVEEEFRPSPGDTVRGARVPADACTGAPEPRAIVDLTALRRFPSIEEKEGWSTRYAEAAAVTTP
;
A
#
# COMPACT_ATOMS: atom_id res chain seq x y z
N MET A 1 3.15 -47.14 -10.52
CA MET A 1 4.01 -46.24 -9.71
C MET A 1 4.09 -46.66 -8.23
N SER A 2 3.90 -47.93 -7.86
CA SER A 2 4.07 -48.39 -6.47
C SER A 2 5.56 -48.42 -6.12
N GLY A 3 6.05 -47.35 -5.49
CA GLY A 3 7.47 -47.12 -5.19
C GLY A 3 7.94 -45.70 -5.49
N TYR A 4 7.14 -44.89 -6.20
CA TYR A 4 7.43 -43.47 -6.40
C TYR A 4 7.06 -42.68 -5.14
N PRO A 5 7.94 -41.80 -4.60
CA PRO A 5 7.71 -41.11 -3.32
C PRO A 5 6.46 -40.22 -3.31
N PHE A 6 5.97 -39.82 -4.49
CA PHE A 6 4.78 -38.99 -4.69
C PHE A 6 3.58 -39.76 -5.28
N ALA A 7 3.64 -41.10 -5.33
CA ALA A 7 2.45 -41.89 -5.66
C ALA A 7 1.34 -41.57 -4.65
N ALA A 8 0.10 -41.43 -5.13
CA ALA A 8 -1.05 -40.99 -4.36
C ALA A 8 -1.09 -41.66 -2.97
N ARG A 9 -0.81 -40.88 -1.93
CA ARG A 9 -1.06 -41.30 -0.55
C ARG A 9 -2.55 -41.10 -0.32
N SER A 10 -3.27 -42.17 -0.05
CA SER A 10 -4.70 -42.17 0.24
C SER A 10 -5.01 -41.66 1.66
N ASP A 11 -4.24 -40.72 2.20
CA ASP A 11 -4.35 -40.29 3.60
C ASP A 11 -5.56 -39.37 3.87
N GLY A 12 -6.41 -39.15 2.87
CA GLY A 12 -7.66 -38.40 3.00
C GLY A 12 -7.47 -36.90 3.28
N ARG A 13 -6.24 -36.38 3.30
CA ARG A 13 -5.98 -34.96 3.50
C ARG A 13 -6.25 -34.19 2.21
N GLN A 14 -7.18 -33.24 2.27
CA GLN A 14 -7.43 -32.32 1.16
C GLN A 14 -6.20 -31.44 0.93
N SER A 15 -5.71 -31.41 -0.31
CA SER A 15 -4.60 -30.53 -0.70
C SER A 15 -4.99 -29.07 -0.50
N ALA A 16 -4.15 -28.29 0.18
CA ALA A 16 -4.35 -26.84 0.35
C ALA A 16 -4.45 -26.11 -1.00
N VAL A 17 -3.76 -26.62 -2.03
CA VAL A 17 -3.88 -26.08 -3.40
C VAL A 17 -5.25 -26.39 -4.00
N ASN A 18 -5.79 -27.59 -3.77
CA ASN A 18 -7.13 -27.95 -4.26
C ASN A 18 -8.20 -27.07 -3.60
N SER A 19 -8.10 -26.80 -2.29
CA SER A 19 -9.05 -25.88 -1.64
C SER A 19 -9.00 -24.47 -2.20
N VAL A 20 -7.82 -23.97 -2.60
CA VAL A 20 -7.69 -22.66 -3.27
C VAL A 20 -8.33 -22.71 -4.66
N CYS A 21 -8.08 -23.75 -5.44
CA CYS A 21 -8.69 -23.94 -6.76
C CYS A 21 -10.23 -24.01 -6.69
N ASP A 22 -10.76 -24.72 -5.70
CA ASP A 22 -12.21 -24.83 -5.49
C ASP A 22 -12.81 -23.49 -5.02
N ALA A 23 -12.14 -22.75 -4.14
CA ALA A 23 -12.55 -21.41 -3.72
C ALA A 23 -12.56 -20.42 -4.89
N GLU A 24 -11.55 -20.44 -5.75
CA GLU A 24 -11.49 -19.58 -6.94
C GLU A 24 -12.57 -19.95 -7.97
N ARG A 25 -12.81 -21.25 -8.19
CA ARG A 25 -13.92 -21.72 -9.03
C ARG A 25 -15.26 -21.19 -8.50
N HIS A 26 -15.47 -21.28 -7.19
CA HIS A 26 -16.68 -20.76 -6.54
C HIS A 26 -16.79 -19.23 -6.68
N ARG A 27 -15.67 -18.49 -6.53
CA ARG A 27 -15.63 -17.04 -6.74
C ARG A 27 -16.02 -16.67 -8.17
N GLN A 28 -15.40 -17.27 -9.17
CA GLN A 28 -15.67 -16.99 -10.60
C GLN A 28 -17.11 -17.34 -10.99
N TRP A 29 -17.67 -18.40 -10.40
CA TRP A 29 -19.06 -18.80 -10.64
C TRP A 29 -20.08 -17.80 -10.07
N ARG A 30 -19.84 -17.26 -8.86
CA ARG A 30 -20.78 -16.38 -8.15
C ARG A 30 -20.61 -14.88 -8.43
N THR A 31 -19.58 -14.48 -9.19
CA THR A 31 -19.28 -13.07 -9.49
C THR A 31 -19.43 -12.76 -10.97
N LEU A 32 -19.52 -11.46 -11.29
CA LEU A 32 -19.56 -10.93 -12.64
C LEU A 32 -18.19 -10.33 -12.98
N VAL A 33 -17.37 -11.10 -13.68
CA VAL A 33 -16.05 -10.66 -14.13
C VAL A 33 -16.18 -9.75 -15.35
N MET A 34 -15.68 -8.53 -15.22
CA MET A 34 -15.73 -7.47 -16.23
C MET A 34 -14.36 -6.81 -16.44
N ILE A 35 -13.27 -7.54 -16.15
CA ILE A 35 -11.90 -7.11 -16.47
C ILE A 35 -11.67 -7.35 -17.97
N PRO A 36 -11.32 -6.33 -18.79
CA PRO A 36 -11.19 -6.51 -20.25
C PRO A 36 -10.14 -7.52 -20.69
N SER A 37 -9.12 -7.77 -19.85
CA SER A 37 -8.05 -8.72 -20.13
C SER A 37 -8.34 -10.15 -19.67
N GLU A 38 -9.55 -10.43 -19.19
CA GLU A 38 -9.97 -11.76 -18.74
C GLU A 38 -11.03 -12.37 -19.65
N SER A 39 -10.95 -13.69 -19.81
CA SER A 39 -11.89 -14.51 -20.56
C SER A 39 -11.92 -15.93 -19.96
N ILE A 40 -12.92 -16.70 -20.35
CA ILE A 40 -13.04 -18.11 -19.99
C ILE A 40 -12.35 -18.94 -21.06
N CYS A 41 -11.29 -19.67 -20.69
CA CYS A 41 -10.66 -20.63 -21.59
C CYS A 41 -11.57 -21.85 -21.79
N HIS A 42 -11.80 -22.24 -23.05
CA HIS A 42 -12.64 -23.39 -23.37
C HIS A 42 -12.07 -24.68 -22.74
N PRO A 43 -12.88 -25.59 -22.15
CA PRO A 43 -12.38 -26.78 -21.45
C PRO A 43 -11.49 -27.69 -22.31
N GLN A 44 -11.79 -27.82 -23.61
CA GLN A 44 -10.94 -28.60 -24.52
C GLN A 44 -9.59 -27.92 -24.82
N SER A 45 -9.51 -26.58 -24.73
CA SER A 45 -8.26 -25.83 -24.85
C SER A 45 -7.47 -25.81 -23.54
N ALA A 46 -8.15 -25.94 -22.39
CA ALA A 46 -7.53 -26.04 -21.07
C ALA A 46 -6.98 -27.44 -20.77
N ALA A 47 -7.60 -28.50 -21.28
CA ALA A 47 -7.21 -29.88 -21.01
C ALA A 47 -5.73 -30.20 -21.33
N PRO A 48 -5.15 -29.75 -22.46
CA PRO A 48 -3.74 -29.99 -22.77
C PRO A 48 -2.76 -29.37 -21.77
N LEU A 49 -3.14 -28.32 -21.03
CA LEU A 49 -2.26 -27.61 -20.08
C LEU A 49 -1.76 -28.54 -18.96
N ALA A 50 -2.57 -29.51 -18.54
CA ALA A 50 -2.22 -30.51 -17.55
C ALA A 50 -1.74 -31.85 -18.16
N GLY A 51 -1.61 -31.91 -19.49
CA GLY A 51 -1.29 -33.12 -20.24
C GLY A 51 0.21 -33.45 -20.30
N GLU A 52 0.52 -34.58 -20.94
CA GLU A 52 1.85 -35.17 -21.01
C GLU A 52 2.86 -34.33 -21.81
N LEU A 53 2.37 -33.43 -22.67
CA LEU A 53 3.21 -32.49 -23.41
C LEU A 53 3.98 -31.54 -22.48
N GLY A 54 3.51 -31.32 -21.25
CA GLY A 54 4.24 -30.55 -20.24
C GLY A 54 5.57 -31.19 -19.80
N ASN A 55 5.77 -32.48 -20.11
CA ASN A 55 7.02 -33.19 -19.80
C ASN A 55 8.07 -33.09 -20.92
N ILE A 56 7.70 -32.57 -22.10
CA ILE A 56 8.57 -32.59 -23.28
C ILE A 56 9.42 -31.33 -23.33
N TYR A 57 10.74 -31.52 -23.34
CA TYR A 57 11.71 -30.44 -23.57
C TYR A 57 12.06 -30.37 -25.06
N ALA A 58 11.60 -29.32 -25.76
CA ALA A 58 11.65 -29.23 -27.23
C ALA A 58 12.37 -27.97 -27.72
N GLU A 59 13.57 -27.67 -27.22
CA GLU A 59 14.35 -26.51 -27.70
C GLU A 59 14.63 -26.54 -29.20
N GLY A 60 14.57 -25.36 -29.83
CA GLY A 60 14.62 -25.17 -31.27
C GLY A 60 13.22 -24.99 -31.88
N LEU A 61 13.16 -25.14 -33.20
CA LEU A 61 11.94 -25.01 -33.99
C LEU A 61 11.71 -26.30 -34.80
N PRO A 62 10.46 -26.57 -35.21
CA PRO A 62 10.18 -27.56 -36.24
C PRO A 62 11.03 -27.29 -37.51
N GLN A 63 11.41 -28.33 -38.25
CA GLN A 63 12.36 -28.17 -39.35
C GLN A 63 11.84 -27.20 -40.46
N PRO A 64 12.65 -26.27 -41.01
CA PRO A 64 12.15 -25.10 -41.77
C PRO A 64 11.86 -25.34 -43.25
N LEU A 65 11.37 -26.51 -43.64
CA LEU A 65 10.78 -26.70 -44.97
C LEU A 65 9.26 -26.64 -44.86
N LEU A 66 8.75 -25.44 -44.56
CA LEU A 66 7.34 -25.12 -44.67
C LEU A 66 7.07 -24.58 -46.08
N SER A 67 6.87 -25.50 -47.03
CA SER A 67 5.76 -25.35 -47.96
C SER A 67 4.49 -25.85 -47.27
N HIS A 68 3.33 -25.49 -47.80
CA HIS A 68 1.99 -26.05 -47.52
C HIS A 68 2.00 -27.52 -47.05
N ASP A 69 2.86 -28.35 -47.65
CA ASP A 69 3.00 -29.78 -47.35
C ASP A 69 3.32 -30.12 -45.89
N ALA A 70 4.12 -29.33 -45.17
CA ALA A 70 4.55 -29.68 -43.81
C ALA A 70 3.49 -29.35 -42.73
N ARG A 71 2.78 -28.22 -42.87
CA ARG A 71 1.63 -27.88 -42.01
C ARG A 71 0.51 -28.90 -42.20
N GLN A 72 0.18 -29.21 -43.47
CA GLN A 72 -0.83 -30.21 -43.79
C GLN A 72 -0.39 -31.63 -43.40
N ALA A 73 0.89 -31.98 -43.55
CA ALA A 73 1.41 -33.27 -43.08
C ALA A 73 1.29 -33.45 -41.57
N ALA A 74 1.30 -32.41 -40.75
CA ALA A 74 1.16 -32.55 -39.29
C ALA A 74 -0.15 -33.26 -38.86
N TYR A 75 -1.20 -33.13 -39.69
CA TYR A 75 -2.49 -33.82 -39.54
C TYR A 75 -2.47 -35.28 -40.02
N ASP A 76 -1.54 -35.66 -40.91
CA ASP A 76 -1.35 -37.02 -41.42
C ASP A 76 -0.16 -37.69 -40.69
N VAL A 77 -0.44 -38.43 -39.62
CA VAL A 77 0.59 -39.01 -38.74
C VAL A 77 1.59 -39.88 -39.51
N PRO A 78 1.17 -40.85 -40.35
CA PRO A 78 2.11 -41.63 -41.15
C PRO A 78 2.97 -40.77 -42.09
N ARG A 79 2.39 -39.79 -42.78
CA ARG A 79 3.14 -38.89 -43.67
C ARG A 79 4.15 -38.06 -42.89
N PHE A 80 3.76 -37.49 -41.75
CA PHE A 80 4.66 -36.72 -40.88
C PHE A 80 5.83 -37.55 -40.37
N ALA A 81 5.56 -38.76 -39.85
CA ALA A 81 6.58 -39.67 -39.34
C ALA A 81 7.59 -40.05 -40.45
N SER A 82 7.08 -40.33 -41.66
CA SER A 82 7.92 -40.64 -42.82
C SER A 82 8.81 -39.47 -43.23
N TRP A 83 8.26 -38.25 -43.21
CA TRP A 83 8.98 -37.02 -43.53
C TRP A 83 10.08 -36.73 -42.52
N ARG A 84 9.73 -36.79 -41.22
CA ARG A 84 10.66 -36.54 -40.11
C ARG A 84 11.81 -37.54 -40.09
N THR A 85 11.53 -38.82 -40.38
CA THR A 85 12.58 -39.85 -40.45
C THR A 85 13.55 -39.60 -41.60
N ARG A 86 13.06 -39.00 -42.70
CA ARG A 86 13.85 -38.78 -43.92
C ARG A 86 14.70 -37.51 -43.87
N LEU A 87 14.30 -36.51 -43.09
CA LEU A 87 14.99 -35.21 -42.99
C LEU A 87 15.66 -35.03 -41.62
N SER A 88 16.64 -34.14 -41.54
CA SER A 88 17.36 -33.88 -40.28
C SER A 88 16.50 -33.15 -39.26
N ASP A 89 16.57 -33.48 -37.98
CA ASP A 89 15.80 -32.80 -36.93
C ASP A 89 16.59 -31.61 -36.36
N LYS A 90 16.06 -30.38 -36.51
CA LYS A 90 16.67 -29.13 -36.01
C LYS A 90 16.44 -28.87 -34.52
N ARG A 91 15.61 -29.66 -33.84
CA ARG A 91 15.49 -29.59 -32.39
C ARG A 91 16.79 -30.06 -31.73
N PHE A 92 17.16 -29.38 -30.65
CA PHE A 92 18.34 -29.69 -29.85
C PHE A 92 18.19 -31.04 -29.14
N TYR A 93 16.94 -31.39 -28.80
CA TYR A 93 16.57 -32.66 -28.15
C TYR A 93 15.78 -33.56 -29.11
N LYS A 94 15.82 -34.88 -28.86
CA LYS A 94 15.10 -35.90 -29.63
C LYS A 94 13.87 -36.40 -28.87
N GLY A 95 12.98 -37.13 -29.55
CA GLY A 95 11.67 -37.51 -29.01
C GLY A 95 10.62 -36.40 -29.09
N THR A 96 10.86 -35.39 -29.94
CA THR A 96 10.03 -34.19 -30.09
C THR A 96 9.03 -34.30 -31.26
N GLU A 97 8.70 -35.52 -31.71
CA GLU A 97 7.78 -35.75 -32.84
C GLU A 97 6.43 -35.08 -32.66
N ASN A 98 5.77 -35.38 -31.55
CA ASN A 98 4.47 -34.79 -31.26
C ASN A 98 4.57 -33.31 -30.87
N ALA A 99 5.74 -32.85 -30.41
CA ALA A 99 5.98 -31.43 -30.16
C ALA A 99 6.03 -30.63 -31.48
N ASP A 100 6.75 -31.13 -32.49
CA ASP A 100 6.76 -30.50 -33.81
C ASP A 100 5.37 -30.51 -34.47
N ARG A 101 4.66 -31.64 -34.39
CA ARG A 101 3.31 -31.73 -34.95
C ARG A 101 2.37 -30.71 -34.33
N VAL A 102 2.32 -30.62 -33.01
CA VAL A 102 1.38 -29.71 -32.34
C VAL A 102 1.72 -28.24 -32.57
N GLU A 103 3.01 -27.90 -32.66
CA GLU A 103 3.45 -26.55 -33.00
C GLU A 103 3.08 -26.18 -34.44
N LEU A 104 3.24 -27.10 -35.39
CA LEU A 104 2.82 -26.90 -36.78
C LEU A 104 1.30 -26.80 -36.94
N ILE A 105 0.53 -27.57 -36.18
CA ILE A 105 -0.94 -27.46 -36.12
C ILE A 105 -1.34 -26.08 -35.57
N ALA A 106 -0.64 -25.58 -34.53
CA ALA A 106 -0.86 -24.23 -34.03
C ALA A 106 -0.58 -23.18 -35.12
N HIS A 107 0.54 -23.31 -35.85
CA HIS A 107 0.87 -22.40 -36.95
C HIS A 107 -0.20 -22.39 -38.05
N ASP A 108 -0.66 -23.58 -38.49
CA ASP A 108 -1.71 -23.71 -39.51
C ASP A 108 -3.03 -23.08 -39.06
N GLY A 109 -3.49 -23.42 -37.85
CA GLY A 109 -4.75 -22.92 -37.31
C GLY A 109 -4.78 -21.40 -37.18
N ILE A 110 -3.70 -20.81 -36.67
CA ILE A 110 -3.56 -19.36 -36.53
C ILE A 110 -3.52 -18.67 -37.90
N ALA A 111 -2.66 -19.15 -38.81
CA ALA A 111 -2.53 -18.57 -40.14
C ALA A 111 -3.86 -18.63 -40.91
N ARG A 112 -4.59 -19.75 -40.84
CA ARG A 112 -5.90 -19.89 -41.48
C ARG A 112 -6.97 -19.02 -40.85
N ALA A 113 -6.93 -18.80 -39.53
CA ALA A 113 -7.88 -17.91 -38.87
C ALA A 113 -7.68 -16.46 -39.32
N PHE A 114 -6.43 -15.97 -39.37
CA PHE A 114 -6.12 -14.63 -39.86
C PHE A 114 -6.30 -14.47 -41.38
N GLY A 115 -6.04 -15.53 -42.16
CA GLY A 115 -6.24 -15.53 -43.62
C GLY A 115 -7.71 -15.50 -44.07
N ARG A 116 -8.68 -15.63 -43.17
CA ARG A 116 -10.11 -15.47 -43.48
C ARG A 116 -10.57 -14.01 -43.51
N LEU A 117 -9.73 -13.08 -43.08
CA LEU A 117 -10.09 -11.66 -43.02
C LEU A 117 -9.94 -11.01 -44.39
N GLU A 118 -10.78 -10.02 -44.67
CA GLU A 118 -10.67 -9.23 -45.89
C GLU A 118 -9.30 -8.53 -45.95
N GLY A 119 -8.67 -8.56 -47.12
CA GLY A 119 -7.35 -7.98 -47.36
C GLY A 119 -6.18 -8.73 -46.73
N SER A 120 -6.40 -9.83 -45.99
CA SER A 120 -5.31 -10.63 -45.44
C SER A 120 -4.46 -11.31 -46.53
N PRO A 121 -3.15 -11.49 -46.28
CA PRO A 121 -2.33 -12.43 -47.03
C PRO A 121 -2.92 -13.85 -46.98
N GLU A 122 -2.57 -14.67 -47.96
CA GLU A 122 -2.94 -16.09 -47.92
C GLU A 122 -2.31 -16.76 -46.69
N PRO A 123 -2.95 -17.78 -46.08
CA PRO A 123 -2.40 -18.45 -44.88
C PRO A 123 -0.94 -18.93 -45.04
N ASP A 124 -0.53 -19.27 -46.26
CA ASP A 124 0.83 -19.71 -46.57
C ASP A 124 1.87 -18.58 -46.56
N GLU A 125 1.43 -17.32 -46.64
CA GLU A 125 2.26 -16.11 -46.56
C GLU A 125 2.38 -15.59 -45.11
N ILE A 126 1.66 -16.19 -44.17
CA ILE A 126 1.66 -15.80 -42.75
C ILE A 126 2.66 -16.69 -41.98
N TYR A 127 3.73 -16.08 -41.49
CA TYR A 127 4.70 -16.73 -40.60
C TYR A 127 4.25 -16.54 -39.16
N VAL A 128 4.26 -17.65 -38.40
CA VAL A 128 3.74 -17.70 -37.03
C VAL A 128 4.84 -18.21 -36.11
N ASN A 129 5.07 -17.51 -35.00
CA ASN A 129 5.79 -18.02 -33.85
C ASN A 129 4.84 -18.06 -32.63
N VAL A 130 4.67 -19.24 -32.04
CA VAL A 130 3.76 -19.49 -30.90
C VAL A 130 4.49 -19.81 -29.59
N GLN A 131 5.82 -19.63 -29.55
CA GLN A 131 6.64 -20.04 -28.42
C GLN A 131 6.76 -18.97 -27.33
N ALA A 132 6.50 -17.70 -27.66
CA ALA A 132 6.56 -16.61 -26.68
C ALA A 132 5.63 -16.86 -25.49
N LEU A 133 6.19 -16.88 -24.27
CA LEU A 133 5.48 -17.30 -23.06
C LEU A 133 4.30 -16.38 -22.70
N SER A 134 4.38 -15.11 -23.07
CA SER A 134 3.33 -14.11 -22.85
C SER A 134 3.53 -12.88 -23.74
N GLY A 135 2.58 -11.93 -23.71
CA GLY A 135 2.61 -10.75 -24.59
C GLY A 135 3.84 -9.87 -24.40
N ALA A 136 4.31 -9.70 -23.16
CA ALA A 136 5.55 -8.96 -22.90
C ALA A 136 6.78 -9.66 -23.50
N ALA A 137 6.86 -10.99 -23.41
CA ALA A 137 7.94 -11.76 -24.02
C ALA A 137 7.89 -11.67 -25.55
N ALA A 138 6.68 -11.68 -26.14
CA ALA A 138 6.49 -11.48 -27.57
C ALA A 138 7.01 -10.11 -28.03
N ASN A 139 6.57 -9.02 -27.40
CA ASN A 139 7.02 -7.67 -27.75
C ASN A 139 8.53 -7.49 -27.56
N LEU A 140 9.11 -8.01 -26.48
CA LEU A 140 10.56 -7.98 -26.27
C LEU A 140 11.32 -8.77 -27.33
N SER A 141 10.79 -9.90 -27.80
CA SER A 141 11.40 -10.67 -28.89
C SER A 141 11.40 -9.89 -30.20
N VAL A 142 10.35 -9.09 -30.47
CA VAL A 142 10.32 -8.21 -31.65
C VAL A 142 11.37 -7.11 -31.54
N TYR A 143 11.49 -6.47 -30.37
CA TYR A 143 12.50 -5.44 -30.16
C TYR A 143 13.93 -6.01 -30.27
N GLU A 144 14.22 -7.13 -29.62
CA GLU A 144 15.50 -7.82 -29.73
C GLU A 144 15.81 -8.24 -31.17
N ALA A 145 14.80 -8.73 -31.90
CA ALA A 145 14.97 -9.14 -33.29
C ALA A 145 15.30 -7.95 -34.20
N LEU A 146 14.69 -6.78 -33.99
CA LEU A 146 14.60 -5.72 -35.00
C LEU A 146 15.29 -4.40 -34.64
N LEU A 147 15.60 -4.17 -33.36
CA LEU A 147 16.16 -2.93 -32.82
C LEU A 147 17.54 -3.14 -32.20
N LYS A 148 18.21 -2.03 -31.89
CA LYS A 148 19.44 -1.97 -31.09
C LYS A 148 19.19 -1.11 -29.84
N PRO A 149 19.87 -1.37 -28.70
CA PRO A 149 19.81 -0.48 -27.55
C PRO A 149 20.11 0.97 -27.95
N GLY A 150 19.29 1.91 -27.46
CA GLY A 150 19.33 3.32 -27.82
C GLY A 150 18.57 3.70 -29.11
N ASP A 151 18.07 2.73 -29.90
CA ASP A 151 17.15 3.06 -31.00
C ASP A 151 15.90 3.77 -30.46
N ARG A 152 15.34 4.67 -31.27
CA ARG A 152 14.13 5.42 -30.94
C ARG A 152 12.89 4.59 -31.21
N ILE A 153 11.97 4.55 -30.26
CA ILE A 153 10.64 3.94 -30.43
C ILE A 153 9.55 4.96 -30.13
N MET A 154 8.44 4.85 -30.84
CA MET A 154 7.26 5.69 -30.62
C MET A 154 6.04 4.83 -30.28
N GLY A 155 5.39 5.10 -29.14
CA GLY A 155 4.25 4.31 -28.64
C GLY A 155 3.17 5.16 -27.98
N LEU A 156 2.00 4.58 -27.71
CA LEU A 156 0.93 5.29 -27.01
C LEU A 156 1.32 5.55 -25.55
N GLU A 157 1.10 6.79 -25.10
CA GLU A 157 1.31 7.21 -23.71
C GLU A 157 0.52 6.34 -22.71
N LEU A 158 1.14 5.97 -21.59
CA LEU A 158 0.57 5.05 -20.61
C LEU A 158 -0.71 5.61 -19.99
N GLY A 159 -0.72 6.91 -19.67
CA GLY A 159 -1.89 7.61 -19.16
C GLY A 159 -3.04 7.74 -20.17
N HIS A 160 -2.75 7.58 -21.46
CA HIS A 160 -3.73 7.61 -22.56
C HIS A 160 -4.12 6.21 -23.06
N GLY A 161 -3.77 5.17 -22.29
CA GLY A 161 -4.18 3.80 -22.56
C GLY A 161 -3.10 2.90 -23.17
N GLY A 162 -1.85 3.37 -23.28
CA GLY A 162 -0.70 2.57 -23.69
C GLY A 162 -0.43 1.37 -22.77
N HIS A 163 0.46 0.47 -23.19
CA HIS A 163 0.90 -0.66 -22.38
C HIS A 163 2.33 -0.44 -21.86
N LEU A 164 2.68 -1.07 -20.73
CA LEU A 164 4.01 -0.97 -20.13
C LEU A 164 5.14 -1.35 -21.10
N THR A 165 4.90 -2.28 -22.02
CA THR A 165 5.91 -2.74 -22.99
C THR A 165 6.05 -1.84 -24.22
N HIS A 166 5.31 -0.73 -24.29
CA HIS A 166 5.39 0.24 -25.39
C HIS A 166 6.35 1.40 -25.07
N GLY A 167 7.22 1.21 -24.06
CA GLY A 167 8.25 2.19 -23.69
C GLY A 167 8.15 2.76 -22.27
N SER A 168 7.39 2.15 -21.35
CA SER A 168 7.35 2.63 -19.96
C SER A 168 8.74 2.54 -19.29
N PRO A 169 9.19 3.55 -18.51
CA PRO A 169 10.48 3.50 -17.80
C PRO A 169 10.56 2.38 -16.76
N PHE A 170 9.40 1.83 -16.35
CA PHE A 170 9.33 0.68 -15.46
C PHE A 170 9.59 -0.66 -16.17
N ASN A 171 9.46 -0.72 -17.49
CA ASN A 171 9.68 -1.91 -18.30
C ASN A 171 11.07 -1.90 -18.97
N LEU A 172 11.56 -3.07 -19.40
CA LEU A 172 12.83 -3.19 -20.13
C LEU A 172 12.84 -2.34 -21.41
N SER A 173 11.71 -2.23 -22.12
CA SER A 173 11.58 -1.38 -23.31
C SER A 173 11.98 0.07 -23.03
N GLY A 174 11.40 0.72 -22.01
CA GLY A 174 11.72 2.12 -21.68
C GLY A 174 13.06 2.33 -20.99
N ARG A 175 13.74 1.26 -20.55
CA ARG A 175 15.11 1.33 -20.02
C ARG A 175 16.18 1.12 -21.10
N THR A 176 15.81 0.49 -22.22
CA THR A 176 16.75 0.05 -23.25
C THR A 176 16.72 0.95 -24.49
N TYR A 177 15.56 1.50 -24.82
CA TYR A 177 15.33 2.31 -26.02
C TYR A 177 15.03 3.77 -25.66
N GLU A 178 15.27 4.69 -26.61
CA GLU A 178 14.87 6.09 -26.47
C GLU A 178 13.36 6.21 -26.81
N VAL A 179 12.53 6.46 -25.80
CA VAL A 179 11.07 6.41 -25.94
C VAL A 179 10.47 7.79 -26.18
N HIS A 180 9.59 7.87 -27.17
CA HIS A 180 8.75 9.02 -27.47
C HIS A 180 7.28 8.59 -27.44
N SER A 181 6.43 9.30 -26.71
CA SER A 181 5.02 8.93 -26.58
C SER A 181 4.12 9.79 -27.46
N TYR A 182 3.25 9.16 -28.25
CA TYR A 182 2.10 9.84 -28.84
C TYR A 182 0.85 9.67 -27.97
N GLY A 183 -0.18 10.49 -28.21
CA GLY A 183 -1.37 10.53 -27.37
C GLY A 183 -2.67 10.76 -28.13
N ILE A 184 -3.71 11.03 -27.36
CA ILE A 184 -5.01 11.47 -27.86
C ILE A 184 -5.05 12.99 -28.03
N ASP A 185 -5.93 13.47 -28.90
CA ASP A 185 -6.38 14.84 -28.93
C ASP A 185 -7.32 15.10 -27.73
N GLU A 186 -7.09 16.18 -26.99
CA GLU A 186 -7.81 16.48 -25.75
C GLU A 186 -9.30 16.79 -25.98
N ALA A 187 -9.64 17.32 -27.16
CA ALA A 187 -11.01 17.73 -27.49
C ALA A 187 -11.88 16.55 -27.94
N THR A 188 -11.36 15.72 -28.84
CA THR A 188 -12.06 14.55 -29.40
C THR A 188 -11.88 13.29 -28.57
N ARG A 189 -10.87 13.25 -27.69
CA ARG A 189 -10.45 12.07 -26.92
C ARG A 189 -10.16 10.87 -27.83
N ARG A 190 -9.59 11.11 -29.02
CA ARG A 190 -9.18 10.08 -29.98
C ARG A 190 -7.73 10.29 -30.39
N LEU A 191 -7.08 9.26 -30.91
CA LEU A 191 -5.73 9.40 -31.46
C LEU A 191 -5.70 10.45 -32.58
N ASP A 192 -4.74 11.37 -32.49
CA ASP A 192 -4.48 12.37 -33.52
C ASP A 192 -3.37 11.88 -34.46
N TYR A 193 -3.78 11.27 -35.57
CA TYR A 193 -2.83 10.71 -36.54
C TYR A 193 -1.98 11.78 -37.23
N GLU A 194 -2.42 13.02 -37.34
CA GLU A 194 -1.60 14.11 -37.90
C GLU A 194 -0.55 14.58 -36.89
N ARG A 195 -0.87 14.63 -35.59
CA ARG A 195 0.12 14.87 -34.55
C ARG A 195 1.12 13.73 -34.46
N ILE A 196 0.67 12.48 -34.57
CA ILE A 196 1.53 11.29 -34.65
C ILE A 196 2.48 11.43 -35.85
N ARG A 197 1.96 11.81 -37.03
CA ARG A 197 2.77 12.04 -38.25
C ARG A 197 3.81 13.13 -38.04
N ALA A 198 3.43 14.26 -37.48
CA ALA A 198 4.34 15.37 -37.19
C ALA A 198 5.46 14.96 -36.23
N MET A 199 5.11 14.25 -35.15
CA MET A 199 6.08 13.73 -34.18
C MET A 199 7.02 12.70 -34.81
N ALA A 200 6.52 11.78 -35.64
CA ALA A 200 7.35 10.81 -36.33
C ALA A 200 8.40 11.48 -37.23
N ARG A 201 8.05 12.57 -37.93
CA ARG A 201 8.98 13.34 -38.77
C ARG A 201 10.11 13.98 -37.96
N GLU A 202 9.80 14.46 -36.77
CA GLU A 202 10.74 15.09 -35.85
C GLU A 202 11.66 14.06 -35.18
N VAL A 203 11.05 13.03 -34.59
CA VAL A 203 11.74 12.01 -33.79
C VAL A 203 12.54 11.05 -34.66
N ARG A 204 12.04 10.75 -35.88
CA ARG A 204 12.57 9.69 -36.77
C ARG A 204 12.71 8.35 -36.02
N PRO A 205 11.62 7.79 -35.47
CA PRO A 205 11.69 6.55 -34.72
C PRO A 205 12.12 5.38 -35.63
N ARG A 206 12.80 4.40 -35.05
CA ARG A 206 13.09 3.13 -35.74
C ARG A 206 11.85 2.24 -35.81
N MET A 207 10.96 2.36 -34.83
CA MET A 207 9.72 1.61 -34.75
C MET A 207 8.59 2.46 -34.18
N ILE A 208 7.42 2.35 -34.79
CA ILE A 208 6.15 2.85 -34.27
C ILE A 208 5.36 1.65 -33.77
N VAL A 209 4.85 1.74 -32.54
CA VAL A 209 4.07 0.68 -31.89
C VAL A 209 2.62 1.13 -31.82
N GLY A 210 1.75 0.47 -32.58
CA GLY A 210 0.30 0.65 -32.52
C GLY A 210 -0.34 -0.44 -31.65
N GLY A 211 -1.06 -0.05 -30.61
CA GLY A 211 -1.69 -0.97 -29.68
C GLY A 211 -1.98 -0.30 -28.35
N ALA A 212 -2.90 -0.86 -27.57
CA ALA A 212 -3.33 -0.28 -26.31
C ALA A 212 -3.82 -1.33 -25.31
N SER A 213 -3.73 -0.98 -24.02
CA SER A 213 -4.37 -1.71 -22.92
C SER A 213 -5.67 -1.05 -22.45
N ALA A 214 -5.82 0.26 -22.61
CA ALA A 214 -6.98 0.99 -22.09
C ALA A 214 -7.42 2.13 -23.02
N TYR A 215 -7.49 1.83 -24.31
CA TYR A 215 -8.06 2.72 -25.34
C TYR A 215 -9.26 2.02 -25.98
N PRO A 216 -10.48 2.59 -25.90
CA PRO A 216 -11.71 1.90 -26.29
C PRO A 216 -12.05 2.03 -27.78
N TRP A 217 -11.17 2.63 -28.58
CA TRP A 217 -11.35 2.76 -30.02
C TRP A 217 -10.37 1.89 -30.79
N ASP A 218 -10.81 1.43 -31.96
CA ASP A 218 -9.96 0.74 -32.93
C ASP A 218 -8.91 1.68 -33.56
N PHE A 219 -7.86 1.09 -34.13
CA PHE A 219 -6.74 1.80 -34.75
C PHE A 219 -6.92 1.93 -36.27
N ASP A 220 -6.49 3.06 -36.82
CA ASP A 220 -6.33 3.25 -38.26
C ASP A 220 -4.95 2.74 -38.68
N TRP A 221 -4.91 1.45 -39.03
CA TRP A 221 -3.66 0.77 -39.40
C TRP A 221 -3.08 1.30 -40.72
N ALA A 222 -3.92 1.76 -41.65
CA ALA A 222 -3.47 2.36 -42.90
C ALA A 222 -2.77 3.70 -42.63
N ALA A 223 -3.36 4.56 -41.79
CA ALA A 223 -2.72 5.81 -41.39
C ALA A 223 -1.38 5.58 -40.68
N LEU A 224 -1.30 4.61 -39.76
CA LEU A 224 -0.02 4.27 -39.10
C LEU A 224 1.02 3.72 -40.08
N ARG A 225 0.62 2.92 -41.07
CA ARG A 225 1.51 2.45 -42.14
C ARG A 225 2.07 3.61 -42.95
N ASP A 226 1.21 4.51 -43.40
CA ASP A 226 1.60 5.69 -44.18
C ASP A 226 2.60 6.56 -43.41
N ILE A 227 2.41 6.72 -42.10
CA ILE A 227 3.32 7.46 -41.23
C ILE A 227 4.66 6.73 -41.11
N ALA A 228 4.63 5.42 -40.88
CA ALA A 228 5.84 4.60 -40.74
C ALA A 228 6.68 4.62 -42.03
N ASP A 229 6.04 4.47 -43.21
CA ASP A 229 6.71 4.55 -44.51
C ASP A 229 7.33 5.91 -44.77
N GLU A 230 6.63 6.99 -44.41
CA GLU A 230 7.13 8.35 -44.61
C GLU A 230 8.45 8.61 -43.89
N VAL A 231 8.65 8.02 -42.71
CA VAL A 231 9.86 8.23 -41.91
C VAL A 231 10.86 7.08 -41.96
N GLY A 232 10.51 5.96 -42.62
CA GLY A 232 11.32 4.75 -42.71
C GLY A 232 11.34 3.92 -41.43
N ALA A 233 10.26 3.96 -40.65
CA ALA A 233 10.08 3.17 -39.43
C ALA A 233 9.43 1.81 -39.70
N LEU A 234 9.68 0.85 -38.81
CA LEU A 234 8.90 -0.38 -38.71
C LEU A 234 7.58 -0.11 -37.98
N LEU A 235 6.51 -0.81 -38.35
CA LEU A 235 5.23 -0.81 -37.65
C LEU A 235 5.02 -2.13 -36.89
N LEU A 236 4.98 -2.05 -35.56
CA LEU A 236 4.56 -3.14 -34.69
C LEU A 236 3.10 -2.93 -34.28
N ALA A 237 2.21 -3.85 -34.64
CA ALA A 237 0.83 -3.87 -34.16
C ALA A 237 0.68 -4.86 -32.98
N ASP A 238 0.58 -4.34 -31.76
CA ASP A 238 0.23 -5.11 -30.57
C ASP A 238 -1.29 -5.12 -30.40
N VAL A 239 -1.91 -6.19 -30.93
CA VAL A 239 -3.35 -6.42 -30.86
C VAL A 239 -3.72 -7.39 -29.74
N ALA A 240 -2.95 -7.46 -28.65
CA ALA A 240 -3.24 -8.38 -27.55
C ALA A 240 -4.69 -8.32 -27.02
N HIS A 241 -5.26 -7.12 -26.98
CA HIS A 241 -6.65 -6.85 -26.59
C HIS A 241 -7.64 -7.00 -27.75
N LEU A 242 -7.20 -6.80 -29.00
CA LEU A 242 -8.06 -6.76 -30.18
C LEU A 242 -8.06 -8.07 -30.98
N ALA A 243 -7.15 -9.01 -30.73
CA ALA A 243 -6.92 -10.16 -31.59
C ALA A 243 -8.17 -11.02 -31.85
N GLY A 244 -9.00 -11.25 -30.83
CA GLY A 244 -10.27 -11.96 -31.03
C GLY A 244 -11.22 -11.18 -31.93
N LEU A 245 -11.33 -9.87 -31.72
CA LEU A 245 -12.16 -8.97 -32.52
C LEU A 245 -11.66 -8.92 -33.97
N VAL A 246 -10.34 -8.86 -34.17
CA VAL A 246 -9.69 -8.92 -35.49
C VAL A 246 -10.04 -10.22 -36.19
N VAL A 247 -9.79 -11.38 -35.58
CA VAL A 247 -10.13 -12.70 -36.16
C VAL A 247 -11.64 -12.85 -36.38
N GLY A 248 -12.48 -12.27 -35.52
CA GLY A 248 -13.94 -12.24 -35.69
C GLY A 248 -14.44 -11.25 -36.74
N GLY A 249 -13.59 -10.40 -37.30
CA GLY A 249 -13.98 -9.33 -38.24
C GLY A 249 -14.75 -8.18 -37.60
N ALA A 250 -14.66 -8.00 -36.27
CA ALA A 250 -15.25 -6.91 -35.51
C ALA A 250 -14.29 -5.73 -35.25
N ALA A 251 -13.01 -5.87 -35.60
CA ALA A 251 -11.99 -4.83 -35.60
C ALA A 251 -11.15 -4.90 -36.89
N ALA A 252 -10.49 -3.81 -37.24
CA ALA A 252 -9.69 -3.66 -38.45
C ALA A 252 -8.48 -4.61 -38.44
N ASN A 253 -8.18 -5.17 -39.60
CA ASN A 253 -7.09 -6.12 -39.79
C ASN A 253 -5.73 -5.39 -39.87
N PRO A 254 -4.80 -5.56 -38.90
CA PRO A 254 -3.49 -4.91 -38.95
C PRO A 254 -2.50 -5.60 -39.89
N LEU A 255 -2.74 -6.87 -40.26
CA LEU A 255 -1.77 -7.74 -40.91
C LEU A 255 -1.30 -7.25 -42.30
N PRO A 256 -2.14 -6.59 -43.13
CA PRO A 256 -1.71 -6.02 -44.41
C PRO A 256 -0.82 -4.76 -44.26
N HIS A 257 -0.77 -4.19 -43.05
CA HIS A 257 -0.15 -2.90 -42.79
C HIS A 257 1.11 -3.03 -41.91
N ALA A 258 1.06 -3.85 -40.86
CA ALA A 258 2.14 -3.97 -39.90
C ALA A 258 3.27 -4.89 -40.41
N ASP A 259 4.51 -4.52 -40.10
CA ASP A 259 5.67 -5.39 -40.35
C ASP A 259 5.64 -6.61 -39.42
N VAL A 260 5.14 -6.42 -38.20
CA VAL A 260 4.94 -7.47 -37.20
C VAL A 260 3.63 -7.23 -36.45
N VAL A 261 2.87 -8.30 -36.24
CA VAL A 261 1.68 -8.30 -35.36
C VAL A 261 1.94 -9.20 -34.16
N THR A 262 1.72 -8.70 -32.95
CA THR A 262 1.79 -9.49 -31.72
C THR A 262 0.45 -9.55 -31.03
N PHE A 263 0.13 -10.68 -30.38
CA PHE A 263 -1.03 -10.76 -29.52
C PHE A 263 -0.93 -11.84 -28.45
N THR A 264 -1.73 -11.69 -27.40
CA THR A 264 -1.95 -12.72 -26.38
C THR A 264 -3.17 -13.57 -26.69
N THR A 265 -3.13 -14.85 -26.35
CA THR A 265 -4.19 -15.82 -26.70
C THR A 265 -5.33 -15.93 -25.68
N HIS A 266 -5.27 -15.24 -24.53
CA HIS A 266 -6.20 -15.41 -23.40
C HIS A 266 -7.20 -14.27 -23.18
N LYS A 267 -7.15 -13.20 -23.98
CA LYS A 267 -8.08 -12.07 -23.86
C LYS A 267 -9.31 -12.31 -24.74
N THR A 268 -9.56 -11.45 -25.72
CA THR A 268 -10.68 -11.58 -26.67
C THR A 268 -10.59 -12.84 -27.54
N ILE A 269 -9.40 -13.43 -27.70
CA ILE A 269 -9.26 -14.75 -28.33
C ILE A 269 -9.96 -15.85 -27.52
N CYS A 270 -10.02 -15.76 -26.19
CA CYS A 270 -10.64 -16.75 -25.29
C CYS A 270 -9.92 -18.11 -25.15
N GLY A 271 -8.63 -18.17 -25.47
CA GLY A 271 -7.77 -19.35 -25.35
C GLY A 271 -6.95 -19.39 -24.05
N PRO A 272 -5.98 -20.33 -23.94
CA PRO A 272 -5.09 -20.38 -22.79
C PRO A 272 -4.10 -19.21 -22.78
N ARG A 273 -3.41 -18.98 -21.66
CA ARG A 273 -2.35 -17.96 -21.58
C ARG A 273 -1.14 -18.37 -22.43
N GLY A 274 -0.84 -17.53 -23.43
CA GLY A 274 0.34 -17.57 -24.27
C GLY A 274 0.36 -16.33 -25.18
N ALA A 275 1.30 -16.29 -26.12
CA ALA A 275 1.39 -15.22 -27.11
C ALA A 275 1.84 -15.74 -28.47
N VAL A 276 1.53 -14.94 -29.48
CA VAL A 276 1.80 -15.23 -30.89
C VAL A 276 2.45 -14.01 -31.52
N ILE A 277 3.43 -14.26 -32.38
CA ILE A 277 4.06 -13.25 -33.23
C ILE A 277 3.80 -13.65 -34.69
N LEU A 278 3.25 -12.72 -35.46
CA LEU A 278 2.98 -12.87 -36.88
C LEU A 278 3.82 -11.89 -37.70
N THR A 279 4.23 -12.32 -38.88
CA THR A 279 4.78 -11.45 -39.91
C THR A 279 4.53 -12.07 -41.28
N THR A 280 4.55 -11.25 -42.32
CA THR A 280 4.49 -11.69 -43.73
C THR A 280 5.87 -11.70 -44.39
N ASP A 281 6.90 -11.18 -43.70
CA ASP A 281 8.27 -11.15 -44.20
C ASP A 281 9.07 -12.36 -43.67
N PRO A 282 9.52 -13.27 -44.54
CA PRO A 282 10.30 -14.45 -44.14
C PRO A 282 11.65 -14.11 -43.49
N ALA A 283 12.26 -12.95 -43.81
CA ALA A 283 13.49 -12.49 -43.18
C ALA A 283 13.25 -11.99 -41.75
N ILE A 284 12.14 -11.28 -41.52
CA ILE A 284 11.70 -10.89 -40.18
C ILE A 284 11.35 -12.13 -39.36
N ALA A 285 10.62 -13.09 -39.93
CA ALA A 285 10.26 -14.34 -39.26
C ALA A 285 11.49 -15.08 -38.71
N ARG A 286 12.54 -15.25 -39.52
CA ARG A 286 13.79 -15.89 -39.09
C ARG A 286 14.50 -15.14 -37.96
N ARG A 287 14.43 -13.80 -37.93
CA ARG A 287 15.03 -12.99 -36.86
C ARG A 287 14.23 -13.11 -35.57
N ILE A 288 12.90 -13.08 -35.66
CA ILE A 288 11.98 -13.28 -34.53
C ILE A 288 12.22 -14.65 -33.91
N ASP A 289 12.25 -15.70 -34.74
CA ASP A 289 12.53 -17.06 -34.31
C ASP A 289 13.81 -17.16 -33.47
N MET A 290 14.90 -16.56 -33.96
CA MET A 290 16.19 -16.50 -33.25
C MET A 290 16.15 -15.66 -31.96
N ALA A 291 15.38 -14.57 -31.96
CA ALA A 291 15.21 -13.71 -30.79
C ALA A 291 14.37 -14.39 -29.70
N VAL A 292 13.33 -15.16 -30.07
CA VAL A 292 12.57 -15.97 -29.12
C VAL A 292 13.45 -17.09 -28.56
N PHE A 293 14.07 -17.89 -29.44
CA PHE A 293 15.00 -18.94 -29.05
C PHE A 293 16.16 -19.02 -30.07
N PRO A 294 17.44 -18.98 -29.64
CA PRO A 294 17.92 -19.05 -28.26
C PRO A 294 18.05 -17.69 -27.55
N GLY A 295 17.49 -16.60 -28.10
CA GLY A 295 17.68 -15.24 -27.57
C GLY A 295 17.13 -15.04 -26.15
N LEU A 296 15.81 -15.03 -26.00
CA LEU A 296 15.13 -14.65 -24.74
C LEU A 296 14.59 -15.83 -23.93
N GLN A 297 14.35 -16.99 -24.55
CA GLN A 297 13.71 -18.15 -23.92
C GLN A 297 14.52 -19.44 -24.13
N GLY A 298 14.26 -20.44 -23.28
CA GLY A 298 14.73 -21.83 -23.44
C GLY A 298 13.66 -22.74 -24.05
N GLY A 299 13.45 -23.94 -23.50
CA GLY A 299 12.44 -24.89 -23.98
C GLY A 299 10.99 -24.34 -24.01
N PRO A 300 10.26 -24.49 -25.14
CA PRO A 300 8.88 -24.01 -25.27
C PRO A 300 7.89 -24.82 -24.41
N HIS A 301 6.82 -24.17 -23.95
CA HIS A 301 5.75 -24.82 -23.18
C HIS A 301 4.78 -25.56 -24.11
N MET A 302 5.12 -26.81 -24.46
CA MET A 302 4.37 -27.59 -25.46
C MET A 302 2.91 -27.88 -25.08
N ASN A 303 2.62 -28.02 -23.78
CA ASN A 303 1.26 -28.11 -23.25
C ASN A 303 0.43 -26.83 -23.52
N THR A 304 1.04 -25.65 -23.37
CA THR A 304 0.42 -24.37 -23.71
C THR A 304 0.19 -24.25 -25.22
N ILE A 305 1.19 -24.58 -26.03
CA ILE A 305 1.08 -24.56 -27.50
C ILE A 305 -0.03 -25.52 -27.96
N ALA A 306 -0.16 -26.69 -27.34
CA ALA A 306 -1.25 -27.62 -27.62
C ALA A 306 -2.62 -27.07 -27.27
N GLY A 307 -2.74 -26.36 -26.14
CA GLY A 307 -3.97 -25.66 -25.78
C GLY A 307 -4.33 -24.56 -26.79
N ILE A 308 -3.33 -23.80 -27.28
CA ILE A 308 -3.49 -22.78 -28.32
C ILE A 308 -3.93 -23.43 -29.64
N ALA A 309 -3.24 -24.49 -30.08
CA ALA A 309 -3.57 -25.26 -31.27
C ALA A 309 -5.03 -25.71 -31.25
N ARG A 310 -5.44 -26.38 -30.16
CA ARG A 310 -6.83 -26.84 -30.01
C ARG A 310 -7.82 -25.69 -30.00
N HIS A 311 -7.44 -24.54 -29.45
CA HIS A 311 -8.30 -23.37 -29.44
C HIS A 311 -8.55 -22.80 -30.84
N PHE A 312 -7.52 -22.70 -31.68
CA PHE A 312 -7.68 -22.25 -33.06
C PHE A 312 -8.41 -23.29 -33.94
N GLU A 313 -8.26 -24.58 -33.67
CA GLU A 313 -9.12 -25.60 -34.30
C GLU A 313 -10.60 -25.35 -33.99
N LEU A 314 -10.95 -25.10 -32.72
CA LEU A 314 -12.32 -24.77 -32.31
C LEU A 314 -12.87 -23.53 -33.01
N ILE A 315 -12.05 -22.48 -33.13
CA ILE A 315 -12.41 -21.27 -33.88
C ILE A 315 -12.68 -21.61 -35.35
N LEU A 316 -11.89 -22.48 -35.97
CA LEU A 316 -12.07 -22.85 -37.38
C LEU A 316 -13.24 -23.83 -37.60
N GLU A 317 -13.54 -24.68 -36.63
CA GLU A 317 -14.68 -25.61 -36.60
C GLU A 317 -16.02 -24.85 -36.56
N ASP A 318 -16.12 -23.77 -35.79
CA ASP A 318 -17.30 -22.90 -35.68
C ASP A 318 -16.93 -21.40 -35.81
N TYR A 319 -16.42 -21.05 -37.00
CA TYR A 319 -15.94 -19.68 -37.26
C TYR A 319 -17.06 -18.65 -37.22
N GLU A 320 -18.25 -18.96 -37.73
CA GLU A 320 -19.39 -18.04 -37.68
C GLU A 320 -19.88 -17.82 -36.25
N GLY A 321 -19.93 -18.87 -35.42
CA GLY A 321 -20.20 -18.74 -33.99
C GLY A 321 -19.19 -17.84 -33.28
N PHE A 322 -17.89 -17.98 -33.60
CA PHE A 322 -16.86 -17.10 -33.07
C PHE A 322 -17.01 -15.64 -33.56
N ARG A 323 -17.31 -15.41 -34.84
CA ARG A 323 -17.58 -14.05 -35.37
C ARG A 323 -18.75 -13.39 -34.64
N GLU A 324 -19.83 -14.13 -34.44
CA GLU A 324 -21.01 -13.63 -33.73
C GLU A 324 -20.68 -13.31 -32.26
N LEU A 325 -19.89 -14.15 -31.59
CA LEU A 325 -19.40 -13.88 -30.23
C LEU A 325 -18.63 -12.55 -30.15
N GLN A 326 -17.73 -12.28 -31.10
CA GLN A 326 -16.93 -11.05 -31.09
C GLN A 326 -17.78 -9.82 -31.43
N ARG A 327 -18.70 -9.92 -32.39
CA ARG A 327 -19.68 -8.88 -32.70
C ARG A 327 -20.55 -8.54 -31.49
N ALA A 328 -21.09 -9.57 -30.83
CA ALA A 328 -21.88 -9.42 -29.62
C ALA A 328 -21.07 -8.81 -28.47
N THR A 329 -19.77 -9.12 -28.38
CA THR A 329 -18.88 -8.53 -27.36
C THR A 329 -18.77 -7.00 -27.53
N VAL A 330 -18.57 -6.51 -28.76
CA VAL A 330 -18.54 -5.06 -29.04
C VAL A 330 -19.90 -4.43 -28.73
N GLU A 331 -20.98 -5.04 -29.22
CA GLU A 331 -22.33 -4.50 -29.05
C GLU A 331 -22.75 -4.45 -27.58
N ASN A 332 -22.48 -5.50 -26.80
CA ASN A 332 -22.73 -5.53 -25.37
C ASN A 332 -21.89 -4.49 -24.62
N THR A 333 -20.63 -4.28 -25.02
CA THR A 333 -19.77 -3.24 -24.42
C THR A 333 -20.33 -1.85 -24.70
N ARG A 334 -20.67 -1.57 -25.95
CA ARG A 334 -21.29 -0.31 -26.38
C ARG A 334 -22.58 -0.05 -25.61
N ARG A 335 -23.47 -1.06 -25.56
CA ARG A 335 -24.75 -0.96 -24.85
C ARG A 335 -24.56 -0.76 -23.35
N PHE A 336 -23.62 -1.45 -22.72
CA PHE A 336 -23.31 -1.24 -21.31
C PHE A 336 -22.81 0.19 -21.04
N GLY A 337 -22.00 0.76 -21.93
CA GLY A 337 -21.57 2.17 -21.85
C GLY A 337 -22.73 3.16 -21.94
N GLU A 338 -23.69 2.92 -22.84
CA GLU A 338 -24.92 3.72 -22.91
C GLU A 338 -25.73 3.64 -21.60
N LEU A 339 -25.91 2.43 -21.06
CA LEU A 339 -26.62 2.21 -19.81
C LEU A 339 -25.93 2.90 -18.62
N LEU A 340 -24.59 2.90 -18.57
CA LEU A 340 -23.84 3.67 -17.56
C LEU A 340 -24.05 5.18 -17.75
N SER A 341 -24.06 5.66 -18.99
CA SER A 341 -24.34 7.07 -19.29
C SER A 341 -25.76 7.48 -18.89
N GLU A 342 -26.76 6.61 -19.13
CA GLU A 342 -28.15 6.75 -18.63
C GLU A 342 -28.18 6.87 -17.09
N GLN A 343 -27.25 6.23 -16.38
CA GLN A 343 -27.08 6.29 -14.93
C GLN A 343 -26.21 7.48 -14.44
N GLY A 344 -25.82 8.38 -15.34
CA GLY A 344 -25.07 9.59 -15.03
C GLY A 344 -23.56 9.40 -14.86
N PHE A 345 -22.99 8.32 -15.41
CA PHE A 345 -21.54 8.16 -15.52
C PHE A 345 -21.00 8.82 -16.79
N THR A 346 -19.87 9.50 -16.68
CA THR A 346 -19.13 10.03 -17.84
C THR A 346 -18.19 8.95 -18.37
N LEU A 347 -18.23 8.70 -19.68
CA LEU A 347 -17.24 7.87 -20.35
C LEU A 347 -16.05 8.73 -20.77
N GLU A 348 -14.82 8.40 -20.32
CA GLU A 348 -13.60 9.20 -20.58
C GLU A 348 -13.42 9.51 -22.08
N TYR A 349 -13.68 8.51 -22.92
CA TYR A 349 -13.49 8.59 -24.36
C TYR A 349 -14.81 8.78 -25.12
N GLY A 350 -15.91 9.07 -24.42
CA GLY A 350 -17.25 9.28 -24.99
C GLY A 350 -17.95 8.03 -25.55
N GLY A 351 -17.29 6.88 -25.61
CA GLY A 351 -17.87 5.64 -26.13
C GLY A 351 -16.83 4.55 -26.37
N THR A 352 -17.20 3.57 -27.20
CA THR A 352 -16.36 2.44 -27.58
C THR A 352 -16.82 1.81 -28.89
N ASN A 353 -15.88 1.26 -29.66
CA ASN A 353 -16.16 0.28 -30.72
C ASN A 353 -15.30 -1.00 -30.53
N THR A 354 -14.88 -1.25 -29.30
CA THR A 354 -14.08 -2.42 -28.90
C THR A 354 -14.77 -3.18 -27.76
N HIS A 355 -14.08 -4.14 -27.14
CA HIS A 355 -14.59 -4.93 -26.00
C HIS A 355 -14.45 -4.23 -24.63
N MET A 356 -14.01 -2.97 -24.58
CA MET A 356 -13.78 -2.25 -23.33
C MET A 356 -14.29 -0.82 -23.34
N LEU A 357 -14.53 -0.25 -22.16
CA LEU A 357 -14.83 1.16 -21.93
C LEU A 357 -14.19 1.66 -20.64
N LEU A 358 -14.08 2.98 -20.51
CA LEU A 358 -13.56 3.65 -19.32
C LEU A 358 -14.55 4.67 -18.79
N VAL A 359 -14.71 4.67 -17.47
CA VAL A 359 -15.57 5.60 -16.72
C VAL A 359 -14.70 6.57 -15.94
N ASP A 360 -15.03 7.86 -16.02
CA ASP A 360 -14.45 8.91 -15.19
C ASP A 360 -15.16 9.01 -13.84
N LEU A 361 -14.41 8.80 -12.75
CA LEU A 361 -14.92 8.94 -11.40
C LEU A 361 -14.75 10.36 -10.83
N LYS A 362 -13.93 11.23 -11.44
CA LYS A 362 -13.72 12.61 -10.96
C LYS A 362 -15.00 13.43 -11.12
N SER A 363 -15.66 13.30 -12.26
CA SER A 363 -16.93 13.96 -12.54
C SER A 363 -18.16 13.26 -11.92
N PHE A 364 -17.99 12.04 -11.40
CA PHE A 364 -19.10 11.30 -10.82
C PHE A 364 -19.49 11.88 -9.45
N PRO A 365 -20.76 12.28 -9.24
CA PRO A 365 -21.19 12.89 -7.99
C PRO A 365 -21.22 11.86 -6.86
N VAL A 366 -20.42 12.09 -5.82
CA VAL A 366 -20.44 11.33 -4.57
C VAL A 366 -20.69 12.25 -3.38
N LYS A 367 -21.13 11.68 -2.27
CA LYS A 367 -21.22 12.41 -1.00
C LYS A 367 -19.84 12.46 -0.38
N GLY A 368 -19.42 13.58 0.21
CA GLY A 368 -18.13 13.68 0.88
C GLY A 368 -17.29 14.86 0.43
N THR A 369 -16.01 14.85 0.80
CA THR A 369 -15.09 16.00 0.61
C THR A 369 -14.04 15.80 -0.48
N THR A 370 -14.01 14.61 -1.11
CA THR A 370 -13.03 14.29 -2.17
C THR A 370 -13.70 13.51 -3.30
N PRO A 371 -13.25 13.68 -4.56
CA PRO A 371 -13.65 12.79 -5.65
C PRO A 371 -13.35 11.32 -5.34
N LEU A 372 -14.15 10.43 -5.91
CA LEU A 372 -13.97 8.99 -5.74
C LEU A 372 -12.77 8.50 -6.57
N ASP A 373 -11.89 7.74 -5.94
CA ASP A 373 -10.76 7.11 -6.63
C ASP A 373 -11.12 5.71 -7.17
N GLY A 374 -10.36 5.25 -8.17
CA GLY A 374 -10.60 3.96 -8.81
C GLY A 374 -10.31 2.74 -7.92
N GLU A 375 -9.41 2.84 -6.94
CA GLU A 375 -9.11 1.74 -6.01
C GLU A 375 -10.31 1.46 -5.11
N ILE A 376 -10.87 2.51 -4.50
CA ILE A 376 -12.05 2.42 -3.63
C ILE A 376 -13.26 1.98 -4.44
N ALA A 377 -13.47 2.55 -5.63
CA ALA A 377 -14.61 2.17 -6.47
C ALA A 377 -14.54 0.70 -6.90
N SER A 378 -13.40 0.23 -7.42
CA SER A 378 -13.25 -1.16 -7.87
C SER A 378 -13.35 -2.15 -6.70
N ARG A 379 -12.84 -1.80 -5.52
CA ARG A 379 -12.98 -2.63 -4.32
C ARG A 379 -14.43 -2.75 -3.84
N LEU A 380 -15.18 -1.65 -3.82
CA LEU A 380 -16.60 -1.68 -3.43
C LEU A 380 -17.43 -2.52 -4.39
N LEU A 381 -17.15 -2.41 -5.70
CA LEU A 381 -17.78 -3.26 -6.71
C LEU A 381 -17.38 -4.73 -6.54
N GLU A 382 -16.11 -5.03 -6.22
CA GLU A 382 -15.66 -6.40 -5.93
C GLU A 382 -16.42 -7.02 -4.75
N LEU A 383 -16.62 -6.25 -3.66
CA LEU A 383 -17.43 -6.68 -2.51
C LEU A 383 -18.90 -6.91 -2.89
N ALA A 384 -19.42 -6.14 -3.84
CA ALA A 384 -20.73 -6.36 -4.44
C ALA A 384 -20.77 -7.49 -5.49
N GLY A 385 -19.63 -8.13 -5.79
CA GLY A 385 -19.51 -9.22 -6.75
C GLY A 385 -19.28 -8.82 -8.21
N VAL A 386 -19.09 -7.53 -8.50
CA VAL A 386 -18.77 -6.98 -9.83
C VAL A 386 -17.26 -6.73 -9.91
N VAL A 387 -16.55 -7.54 -10.68
CA VAL A 387 -15.07 -7.52 -10.69
C VAL A 387 -14.59 -6.72 -11.89
N CYS A 388 -14.02 -5.54 -11.63
CA CYS A 388 -13.42 -4.64 -12.63
C CYS A 388 -12.05 -4.15 -12.13
N ASN A 389 -11.38 -3.29 -12.88
CA ASN A 389 -10.09 -2.72 -12.46
C ASN A 389 -10.09 -1.19 -12.47
N LYS A 390 -9.38 -0.59 -11.51
CA LYS A 390 -9.00 0.82 -11.58
C LYS A 390 -8.09 1.06 -12.78
N ASN A 391 -8.14 2.25 -13.37
CA ASN A 391 -7.31 2.62 -14.51
C ASN A 391 -6.96 4.10 -14.46
N MET A 392 -5.77 4.45 -14.92
CA MET A 392 -5.41 5.86 -15.13
C MET A 392 -6.27 6.44 -16.26
N LEU A 393 -6.62 7.71 -16.14
CA LEU A 393 -7.19 8.53 -17.21
C LEU A 393 -6.19 9.60 -17.64
N ALA A 394 -6.45 10.27 -18.76
CA ALA A 394 -5.63 11.39 -19.21
C ALA A 394 -5.60 12.50 -18.14
N GLY A 395 -4.40 12.95 -17.76
CA GLY A 395 -4.17 13.94 -16.70
C GLY A 395 -4.01 13.37 -15.29
N ASP A 396 -4.03 12.05 -15.09
CA ASP A 396 -3.61 11.43 -13.82
C ASP A 396 -2.09 11.53 -13.62
N ALA A 397 -1.66 11.92 -12.43
CA ALA A 397 -0.24 12.07 -12.10
C ALA A 397 0.52 10.74 -11.97
N ASP A 398 -0.12 9.71 -11.41
CA ASP A 398 0.45 8.37 -11.22
C ASP A 398 -0.64 7.29 -11.07
N GLY A 399 -0.24 6.02 -11.18
CA GLY A 399 -1.16 4.87 -11.06
C GLY A 399 -1.68 4.58 -9.64
N GLY A 400 -1.10 5.20 -8.61
CA GLY A 400 -1.60 5.17 -7.24
C GLY A 400 -2.83 6.04 -7.04
N HIS A 401 -3.02 7.06 -7.89
CA HIS A 401 -4.14 8.01 -7.86
C HIS A 401 -5.07 7.87 -9.08
N ALA A 402 -5.08 6.68 -9.69
CA ALA A 402 -5.92 6.35 -10.84
C ALA A 402 -7.39 6.72 -10.61
N SER A 403 -7.93 7.59 -11.47
CA SER A 403 -9.26 8.15 -11.29
C SER A 403 -10.36 7.51 -12.15
N GLY A 404 -10.05 6.42 -12.84
CA GLY A 404 -10.98 5.73 -13.72
C GLY A 404 -11.30 4.30 -13.30
N LEU A 405 -12.43 3.80 -13.80
CA LEU A 405 -12.73 2.36 -13.88
C LEU A 405 -12.68 1.90 -15.33
N ARG A 406 -12.15 0.70 -15.54
CA ARG A 406 -12.14 0.04 -16.84
C ARG A 406 -13.01 -1.22 -16.79
N PHE A 407 -13.97 -1.30 -17.72
CA PHE A 407 -14.87 -2.44 -17.87
C PHE A 407 -14.67 -3.10 -19.23
N GLY A 408 -14.83 -4.42 -19.30
CA GLY A 408 -14.88 -5.17 -20.54
C GLY A 408 -15.86 -6.34 -20.46
N LEU A 409 -16.47 -6.68 -21.59
CA LEU A 409 -17.66 -7.56 -21.62
C LEU A 409 -17.37 -8.95 -22.21
N THR A 410 -16.12 -9.26 -22.56
CA THR A 410 -15.73 -10.57 -23.13
C THR A 410 -16.22 -11.73 -22.27
N TRP A 411 -15.88 -11.75 -20.97
CA TRP A 411 -16.28 -12.81 -20.06
C TRP A 411 -17.80 -12.98 -19.95
N LEU A 412 -18.56 -11.89 -19.79
CA LEU A 412 -20.01 -11.95 -19.67
C LEU A 412 -20.69 -12.38 -20.97
N THR A 413 -20.14 -11.96 -22.11
CA THR A 413 -20.66 -12.31 -23.42
C THR A 413 -20.42 -13.79 -23.72
N GLN A 414 -19.27 -14.36 -23.34
CA GLN A 414 -19.04 -15.81 -23.40
C GLN A 414 -20.06 -16.63 -22.61
N ARG A 415 -20.62 -16.05 -21.54
CA ARG A 415 -21.65 -16.68 -20.72
C ARG A 415 -23.09 -16.34 -21.18
N GLY A 416 -23.27 -15.61 -22.28
CA GLY A 416 -24.59 -15.31 -22.84
C GLY A 416 -25.39 -14.25 -22.07
N VAL A 417 -24.73 -13.21 -21.55
CA VAL A 417 -25.41 -12.08 -20.90
C VAL A 417 -26.46 -11.42 -21.81
N THR A 418 -27.59 -11.02 -21.21
CA THR A 418 -28.70 -10.36 -21.92
C THR A 418 -28.74 -8.85 -21.62
N GLU A 419 -29.41 -8.07 -22.47
CA GLU A 419 -29.58 -6.61 -22.24
C GLU A 419 -30.24 -6.30 -20.89
N GLY A 420 -31.24 -7.09 -20.48
CA GLY A 420 -31.91 -6.92 -19.18
C GLY A 420 -30.94 -7.10 -18.00
N GLN A 421 -30.03 -8.07 -18.10
CA GLN A 421 -28.96 -8.26 -17.11
C GLN A 421 -27.93 -7.13 -17.16
N LEU A 422 -27.55 -6.62 -18.34
CA LEU A 422 -26.65 -5.46 -18.44
C LEU A 422 -27.25 -4.20 -17.79
N ARG A 423 -28.56 -3.97 -17.94
CA ARG A 423 -29.27 -2.87 -17.27
C ARG A 423 -29.24 -3.03 -15.76
N GLU A 424 -29.49 -4.23 -15.27
CA GLU A 424 -29.42 -4.55 -13.84
C GLU A 424 -28.00 -4.36 -13.28
N ILE A 425 -26.96 -4.75 -14.03
CA ILE A 425 -25.56 -4.52 -13.65
C ILE A 425 -25.24 -3.02 -13.58
N ALA A 426 -25.70 -2.23 -14.56
CA ALA A 426 -25.50 -0.77 -14.55
C ALA A 426 -26.20 -0.12 -13.34
N ASP A 427 -27.40 -0.58 -12.97
CA ASP A 427 -28.10 -0.13 -11.76
C ASP A 427 -27.36 -0.52 -10.47
N ILE A 428 -26.82 -1.75 -10.39
CA ILE A 428 -25.97 -2.19 -9.27
C ILE A 428 -24.75 -1.26 -9.12
N VAL A 429 -24.03 -0.99 -10.22
CA VAL A 429 -22.87 -0.10 -10.24
C VAL A 429 -23.27 1.30 -9.76
N ARG A 430 -24.38 1.85 -10.25
CA ARG A 430 -24.91 3.16 -9.82
C ARG A 430 -25.28 3.17 -8.34
N SER A 431 -25.98 2.15 -7.85
CA SER A 431 -26.46 2.06 -6.48
C SER A 431 -25.31 2.01 -5.48
N VAL A 432 -24.29 1.19 -5.76
CA VAL A 432 -23.09 1.09 -4.90
C VAL A 432 -22.30 2.39 -4.92
N LEU A 433 -21.89 2.87 -6.10
CA LEU A 433 -21.00 4.03 -6.20
C LEU A 433 -21.69 5.35 -5.82
N GLY A 434 -22.97 5.51 -6.15
CA GLY A 434 -23.77 6.69 -5.78
C GLY A 434 -24.12 6.75 -4.28
N SER A 435 -23.95 5.65 -3.55
CA SER A 435 -24.14 5.58 -2.10
C SER A 435 -22.84 5.76 -1.31
N VAL A 436 -21.71 6.02 -1.98
CA VAL A 436 -20.42 6.21 -1.32
C VAL A 436 -20.36 7.57 -0.63
N HIS A 437 -19.90 7.54 0.62
CA HIS A 437 -19.47 8.70 1.38
C HIS A 437 -17.94 8.73 1.38
N THR A 438 -17.33 9.72 0.73
CA THR A 438 -15.89 9.84 0.61
C THR A 438 -15.29 10.76 1.68
N CYS A 439 -14.09 10.44 2.11
CA CYS A 439 -13.27 11.29 2.97
C CYS A 439 -11.80 11.18 2.57
N THR A 440 -10.98 12.10 3.09
CA THR A 440 -9.53 12.03 2.90
C THR A 440 -8.85 11.57 4.18
N ILE A 441 -7.89 10.67 4.07
CA ILE A 441 -7.03 10.26 5.19
C ILE A 441 -5.55 10.49 4.84
N TRP A 442 -4.71 10.60 5.86
CA TRP A 442 -3.25 10.63 5.70
C TRP A 442 -2.69 9.20 5.60
N SER A 443 -1.91 8.95 4.56
CA SER A 443 -1.13 7.72 4.41
C SER A 443 0.05 7.72 5.40
N PRO A 444 0.65 6.56 5.71
CA PRO A 444 1.88 6.51 6.49
C PRO A 444 3.04 7.30 5.86
N ALA A 445 3.02 7.52 4.54
CA ALA A 445 4.00 8.34 3.82
C ALA A 445 3.70 9.84 3.90
N GLY A 446 2.63 10.25 4.59
CA GLY A 446 2.24 11.66 4.71
C GLY A 446 1.45 12.20 3.50
N GLU A 447 0.89 11.33 2.67
CA GLU A 447 0.07 11.74 1.51
C GLU A 447 -1.42 11.67 1.83
N ARG A 448 -2.21 12.55 1.21
CA ARG A 448 -3.67 12.50 1.31
C ARG A 448 -4.22 11.44 0.35
N ARG A 449 -5.00 10.49 0.86
CA ARG A 449 -5.62 9.40 0.08
C ARG A 449 -7.13 9.41 0.29
N CYS A 450 -7.88 9.17 -0.78
CA CYS A 450 -9.33 9.01 -0.70
C CYS A 450 -9.70 7.69 -0.01
N ARG A 451 -10.80 7.71 0.74
CA ARG A 451 -11.50 6.56 1.31
C ARG A 451 -12.98 6.69 1.01
N GLY A 452 -13.66 5.55 0.94
CA GLY A 452 -15.10 5.47 0.76
C GLY A 452 -15.76 4.60 1.83
N ARG A 453 -16.96 5.00 2.23
CA ARG A 453 -17.85 4.28 3.13
C ARG A 453 -19.20 4.07 2.45
N VAL A 454 -19.76 2.86 2.56
CA VAL A 454 -21.07 2.51 2.01
C VAL A 454 -21.89 1.80 3.08
N ARG A 455 -23.19 2.09 3.14
CA ARG A 455 -24.09 1.40 4.06
C ARG A 455 -24.17 -0.10 3.77
N ALA A 456 -24.25 -0.93 4.81
CA ALA A 456 -24.22 -2.38 4.68
C ALA A 456 -25.35 -2.91 3.80
N GLU A 457 -26.55 -2.33 3.90
CA GLU A 457 -27.74 -2.79 3.18
C GLU A 457 -27.59 -2.58 1.67
N VAL A 458 -26.85 -1.55 1.25
CA VAL A 458 -26.58 -1.28 -0.18
C VAL A 458 -25.63 -2.35 -0.74
N LEU A 459 -24.52 -2.64 -0.05
CA LEU A 459 -23.58 -3.68 -0.49
C LEU A 459 -24.22 -5.07 -0.45
N GLU A 460 -25.02 -5.36 0.57
CA GLU A 460 -25.74 -6.62 0.71
C GLU A 460 -26.74 -6.83 -0.42
N SER A 461 -27.58 -5.83 -0.69
CA SER A 461 -28.54 -5.86 -1.81
C SER A 461 -27.81 -6.05 -3.14
N ALA A 462 -26.73 -5.31 -3.37
CA ALA A 462 -25.92 -5.41 -4.59
C ALA A 462 -25.27 -6.80 -4.76
N ALA A 463 -24.71 -7.38 -3.69
CA ALA A 463 -24.11 -8.71 -3.71
C ALA A 463 -25.13 -9.80 -4.03
N VAL A 464 -26.33 -9.74 -3.43
CA VAL A 464 -27.41 -10.71 -3.69
C VAL A 464 -27.90 -10.62 -5.14
N ARG A 465 -28.12 -9.40 -5.66
CA ARG A 465 -28.55 -9.18 -7.05
C ARG A 465 -27.49 -9.66 -8.04
N THR A 466 -26.22 -9.36 -7.77
CA THR A 466 -25.08 -9.78 -8.59
C THR A 466 -24.96 -11.30 -8.64
N GLU A 467 -25.01 -11.97 -7.49
CA GLU A 467 -24.95 -13.44 -7.42
C GLU A 467 -26.15 -14.07 -8.13
N ALA A 468 -27.35 -13.47 -8.03
CA ALA A 468 -28.54 -13.95 -8.74
C ALA A 468 -28.35 -13.93 -10.27
N ILE A 469 -27.72 -12.88 -10.82
CA ILE A 469 -27.35 -12.82 -12.24
C ILE A 469 -26.30 -13.88 -12.56
N ALA A 470 -25.22 -13.94 -11.77
CA ALA A 470 -24.11 -14.85 -12.00
C ALA A 470 -24.55 -16.34 -12.00
N ARG A 471 -25.49 -16.72 -11.12
CA ARG A 471 -26.04 -18.09 -11.05
C ARG A 471 -26.90 -18.46 -12.28
N GLN A 472 -27.47 -17.49 -12.98
CA GLN A 472 -28.25 -17.73 -14.21
C GLN A 472 -27.37 -17.91 -15.45
N LEU A 473 -26.14 -17.40 -15.41
CA LEU A 473 -25.19 -17.45 -16.52
C LEU A 473 -24.41 -18.78 -16.50
N PRO A 474 -24.37 -19.56 -17.62
CA PRO A 474 -23.57 -20.78 -17.73
C PRO A 474 -22.11 -20.62 -17.27
N TYR A 475 -21.57 -21.65 -16.61
CA TYR A 475 -20.17 -21.73 -16.20
C TYR A 475 -19.71 -23.19 -16.00
N PRO A 476 -18.65 -23.67 -16.67
CA PRO A 476 -18.15 -25.02 -16.51
C PRO A 476 -16.94 -25.10 -15.53
N PRO A 477 -16.93 -25.97 -14.49
CA PRO A 477 -18.03 -26.77 -13.92
C PRO A 477 -18.78 -26.04 -12.78
N ARG A 478 -20.07 -26.36 -12.61
CA ARG A 478 -20.92 -25.82 -11.53
C ARG A 478 -20.48 -26.40 -10.17
N PRO A 479 -20.11 -25.58 -9.17
CA PRO A 479 -19.81 -26.08 -7.84
C PRO A 479 -21.07 -26.64 -7.16
N GLU A 480 -20.93 -27.68 -6.35
CA GLU A 480 -21.96 -28.07 -5.38
C GLU A 480 -21.97 -27.03 -4.25
N VAL A 481 -23.12 -26.39 -4.01
CA VAL A 481 -23.30 -25.42 -2.92
C VAL A 481 -24.25 -26.03 -1.90
N ALA A 482 -23.80 -26.17 -0.66
CA ALA A 482 -24.66 -26.54 0.46
C ALA A 482 -25.34 -25.27 0.99
N ASP A 483 -26.63 -25.11 0.75
CA ASP A 483 -27.48 -24.03 1.28
C ASP A 483 -28.16 -24.49 2.60
N GLU A 484 -27.41 -25.03 3.57
CA GLU A 484 -27.97 -25.30 4.91
C GLU A 484 -27.61 -24.17 5.89
N PRO A 485 -28.60 -23.59 6.60
CA PRO A 485 -28.32 -22.64 7.66
C PRO A 485 -27.54 -23.33 8.79
N PRO A 486 -26.66 -22.60 9.50
CA PRO A 486 -25.93 -23.19 10.61
C PRO A 486 -26.93 -23.70 11.67
N PRO A 487 -26.80 -24.95 12.16
CA PRO A 487 -27.68 -25.49 13.19
C PRO A 487 -27.61 -24.65 14.47
N ALA A 488 -28.72 -24.55 15.21
CA ALA A 488 -28.83 -23.73 16.42
C ALA A 488 -28.86 -24.58 17.71
N HIS A 489 -28.35 -24.03 18.81
CA HIS A 489 -28.42 -24.62 20.15
C HIS A 489 -28.94 -23.57 21.14
N ASN A 490 -29.97 -23.93 21.91
CA ASN A 490 -30.73 -23.01 22.76
C ASN A 490 -31.21 -21.73 22.03
N GLY A 491 -31.65 -21.85 20.78
CA GLY A 491 -32.10 -20.72 19.96
C GLY A 491 -30.98 -19.79 19.45
N ARG A 492 -29.70 -20.09 19.74
CA ARG A 492 -28.53 -19.32 19.29
C ARG A 492 -27.67 -20.10 18.31
N ALA A 493 -27.02 -19.39 17.38
CA ALA A 493 -25.99 -19.95 16.50
C ALA A 493 -24.61 -19.74 17.11
N ALA A 494 -23.60 -20.50 16.67
CA ALA A 494 -22.23 -20.35 17.15
C ALA A 494 -21.33 -19.79 16.06
N LEU A 495 -20.64 -18.70 16.39
CA LEU A 495 -19.62 -18.08 15.55
C LEU A 495 -18.29 -18.08 16.30
N LEU A 496 -17.21 -18.45 15.60
CA LEU A 496 -15.84 -18.31 16.08
C LEU A 496 -15.19 -17.11 15.39
N LEU A 497 -14.79 -16.13 16.20
CA LEU A 497 -14.05 -14.95 15.74
C LEU A 497 -12.55 -15.19 15.95
N ARG A 498 -11.72 -14.88 14.94
CA ARG A 498 -10.28 -15.16 14.94
C ARG A 498 -9.47 -14.01 14.34
N GLY A 499 -8.29 -13.75 14.88
CA GLY A 499 -7.37 -12.71 14.40
C GLY A 499 -6.47 -12.14 15.51
N ASP A 500 -5.61 -11.18 15.19
CA ASP A 500 -4.63 -10.65 16.15
C ASP A 500 -5.20 -9.57 17.10
N LYS A 501 -6.40 -9.04 16.79
CA LYS A 501 -7.04 -7.92 17.51
C LYS A 501 -8.52 -8.16 17.79
N VAL A 502 -8.94 -9.41 17.88
CA VAL A 502 -10.37 -9.75 18.02
C VAL A 502 -10.96 -9.11 19.27
N ARG A 503 -10.22 -9.08 20.40
CA ARG A 503 -10.70 -8.45 21.63
C ARG A 503 -10.99 -6.96 21.44
N LEU A 504 -10.08 -6.23 20.77
CA LEU A 504 -10.24 -4.80 20.52
C LEU A 504 -11.40 -4.53 19.55
N ALA A 505 -11.46 -5.29 18.46
CA ALA A 505 -12.54 -5.21 17.47
C ALA A 505 -13.91 -5.47 18.12
N LEU A 506 -14.02 -6.56 18.88
CA LEU A 506 -15.25 -6.96 19.57
C LEU A 506 -15.63 -5.94 20.66
N GLY A 507 -14.65 -5.39 21.36
CA GLY A 507 -14.84 -4.28 22.30
C GLY A 507 -15.44 -3.04 21.66
N GLN A 508 -15.19 -2.77 20.38
CA GLN A 508 -15.80 -1.66 19.64
C GLN A 508 -17.15 -2.03 18.99
N MET A 509 -17.44 -3.32 18.81
CA MET A 509 -18.70 -3.80 18.22
C MET A 509 -19.82 -4.00 19.26
N LEU A 510 -19.47 -4.39 20.48
CA LEU A 510 -20.42 -4.72 21.55
C LEU A 510 -20.66 -3.56 22.50
N SER A 511 -21.84 -3.47 23.10
CA SER A 511 -22.17 -2.44 24.09
C SER A 511 -21.58 -2.66 25.49
N ALA A 512 -21.08 -3.86 25.81
CA ALA A 512 -20.53 -4.22 27.12
C ALA A 512 -19.00 -4.27 27.12
N ARG A 513 -18.35 -4.13 28.29
CA ARG A 513 -16.90 -4.34 28.41
C ARG A 513 -16.56 -5.81 28.39
N LEU A 514 -15.43 -6.15 27.76
CA LEU A 514 -14.96 -7.53 27.73
C LEU A 514 -14.15 -7.81 29.01
N PRO A 515 -14.51 -8.82 29.81
CA PRO A 515 -13.82 -9.13 31.05
C PRO A 515 -12.39 -9.62 30.82
N ALA A 516 -11.56 -9.55 31.85
CA ALA A 516 -10.18 -10.03 31.85
C ALA A 516 -10.09 -11.53 32.12
N ASP A 517 -11.00 -12.04 32.93
CA ASP A 517 -11.27 -13.45 33.18
C ASP A 517 -12.30 -13.95 32.16
N ARG A 518 -12.22 -15.21 31.72
CA ARG A 518 -13.02 -15.79 30.60
C ARG A 518 -14.54 -15.87 30.84
N THR A 519 -15.04 -15.09 31.78
CA THR A 519 -16.45 -14.93 32.12
C THR A 519 -17.23 -14.49 30.89
N PRO A 520 -18.39 -15.11 30.59
CA PRO A 520 -19.25 -14.67 29.51
C PRO A 520 -19.86 -13.30 29.77
N VAL A 521 -19.99 -12.53 28.70
CA VAL A 521 -20.73 -11.27 28.70
C VAL A 521 -21.86 -11.34 27.69
N ARG A 522 -23.05 -10.93 28.10
CA ARG A 522 -24.20 -10.72 27.23
C ARG A 522 -24.28 -9.23 26.88
N ALA A 523 -24.25 -8.90 25.60
CA ALA A 523 -24.16 -7.54 25.11
C ALA A 523 -25.08 -7.31 23.91
N ARG A 524 -25.31 -6.05 23.55
CA ARG A 524 -26.04 -5.66 22.34
C ARG A 524 -25.08 -5.24 21.23
N MET A 525 -25.47 -5.50 19.99
CA MET A 525 -24.85 -4.98 18.78
C MET A 525 -25.80 -3.97 18.13
N PHE A 526 -25.28 -2.82 17.70
CA PHE A 526 -26.06 -1.78 17.05
C PHE A 526 -25.50 -1.44 15.66
N ASN A 527 -26.35 -0.87 14.81
CA ASN A 527 -25.95 -0.25 13.56
C ASN A 527 -25.63 1.25 13.74
N CYS A 528 -25.29 1.94 12.66
CA CYS A 528 -24.95 3.38 12.68
C CYS A 528 -26.07 4.30 13.20
N ARG A 529 -27.33 3.85 13.19
CA ARG A 529 -28.50 4.61 13.67
C ARG A 529 -28.84 4.33 15.13
N GLY A 530 -28.06 3.49 15.81
CA GLY A 530 -28.36 3.04 17.17
C GLY A 530 -29.52 2.02 17.23
N GLU A 531 -29.90 1.44 16.08
CA GLU A 531 -30.88 0.36 16.03
C GLU A 531 -30.19 -0.98 16.36
N GLU A 532 -30.84 -1.81 17.16
CA GLU A 532 -30.30 -3.10 17.57
C GLU A 532 -30.26 -4.07 16.39
N ILE A 533 -29.08 -4.67 16.16
CA ILE A 533 -28.87 -5.77 15.21
C ILE A 533 -29.23 -7.09 15.91
N ASP A 534 -28.62 -7.33 17.07
CA ASP A 534 -28.88 -8.51 17.89
C ASP A 534 -28.35 -8.34 19.33
N ASP A 535 -28.88 -9.16 20.23
CA ASP A 535 -28.33 -9.46 21.54
C ASP A 535 -27.47 -10.72 21.44
N VAL A 536 -26.21 -10.63 21.84
CA VAL A 536 -25.19 -11.66 21.66
C VAL A 536 -24.51 -12.01 22.98
N ILE A 537 -24.12 -13.28 23.13
CA ILE A 537 -23.24 -13.74 24.21
C ILE A 537 -21.82 -13.86 23.64
N ALA A 538 -20.83 -13.34 24.35
CA ALA A 538 -19.43 -13.42 23.93
C ALA A 538 -18.50 -13.81 25.08
N PHE A 539 -17.48 -14.61 24.78
CA PHE A 539 -16.38 -14.91 25.71
C PHE A 539 -15.12 -15.40 24.99
N GLU A 540 -13.99 -15.32 25.69
CA GLU A 540 -12.70 -15.70 25.14
C GLU A 540 -12.61 -17.22 24.92
N ALA A 541 -12.21 -17.63 23.71
CA ALA A 541 -11.84 -19.00 23.39
C ALA A 541 -10.32 -19.19 23.56
N PRO A 542 -9.82 -20.44 23.75
CA PRO A 542 -8.38 -20.67 23.83
C PRO A 542 -7.62 -20.12 22.61
N SER A 543 -6.73 -19.16 22.84
CA SER A 543 -5.87 -18.56 21.81
C SER A 543 -4.88 -19.59 21.23
N VAL A 544 -4.49 -19.42 19.97
CA VAL A 544 -3.47 -20.27 19.32
C VAL A 544 -2.29 -19.42 18.87
N GLY A 545 -1.17 -19.54 19.57
CA GLY A 545 -0.01 -18.68 19.33
C GLY A 545 -0.34 -17.21 19.62
N ARG A 546 -0.31 -16.37 18.58
CA ARG A 546 -0.67 -14.94 18.65
C ARG A 546 -2.14 -14.67 18.25
N GLU A 547 -2.82 -15.65 17.68
CA GLU A 547 -4.21 -15.49 17.22
C GLU A 547 -5.17 -15.50 18.42
N GLU A 548 -5.84 -14.37 18.63
CA GLU A 548 -6.94 -14.25 19.58
C GLU A 548 -8.18 -14.93 19.03
N ARG A 549 -8.94 -15.58 19.92
CA ARG A 549 -10.16 -16.30 19.55
C ARG A 549 -11.28 -15.97 20.50
N TRP A 550 -12.46 -15.71 19.97
CA TRP A 550 -13.65 -15.38 20.74
C TRP A 550 -14.85 -16.14 20.21
N TRP A 551 -15.62 -16.70 21.12
CA TRP A 551 -16.94 -17.20 20.78
C TRP A 551 -17.95 -16.05 20.77
N LEU A 552 -18.83 -16.06 19.78
CA LEU A 552 -19.95 -15.14 19.66
C LEU A 552 -21.21 -15.93 19.33
N PHE A 553 -22.26 -15.73 20.12
CA PHE A 553 -23.52 -16.47 20.01
C PHE A 553 -24.69 -15.55 19.75
N PRO A 554 -24.97 -15.20 18.48
CA PRO A 554 -26.18 -14.47 18.12
C PRO A 554 -27.42 -15.37 18.16
N HIS A 555 -28.61 -14.77 18.18
CA HIS A 555 -29.85 -15.49 17.92
C HIS A 555 -29.78 -16.16 16.54
N ALA A 556 -30.29 -17.40 16.44
CA ALA A 556 -30.18 -18.18 15.21
C ALA A 556 -30.80 -17.49 13.99
N GLY A 557 -31.89 -16.73 14.18
CA GLY A 557 -32.52 -15.94 13.13
C GLY A 557 -31.67 -14.76 12.63
N GLN A 558 -30.74 -14.25 13.45
CA GLN A 558 -29.88 -13.10 13.13
C GLN A 558 -28.43 -13.47 12.78
N ALA A 559 -28.07 -14.75 12.89
CA ALA A 559 -26.69 -15.22 12.68
C ALA A 559 -26.09 -14.76 11.34
N HIS A 560 -26.88 -14.78 10.26
CA HIS A 560 -26.42 -14.35 8.94
C HIS A 560 -26.14 -12.85 8.87
N ALA A 561 -27.02 -12.03 9.46
CA ALA A 561 -26.84 -10.59 9.54
C ALA A 561 -25.59 -10.24 10.37
N VAL A 562 -25.38 -10.93 11.50
CA VAL A 562 -24.19 -10.74 12.35
C VAL A 562 -22.90 -11.15 11.61
N VAL A 563 -22.88 -12.29 10.91
CA VAL A 563 -21.72 -12.70 10.09
C VAL A 563 -21.40 -11.65 9.03
N ARG A 564 -22.41 -11.16 8.30
CA ARG A 564 -22.24 -10.13 7.27
C ARG A 564 -21.72 -8.82 7.87
N TRP A 565 -22.30 -8.39 8.98
CA TRP A 565 -21.91 -7.17 9.69
C TRP A 565 -20.45 -7.24 10.15
N VAL A 566 -20.06 -8.31 10.84
CA VAL A 566 -18.68 -8.50 11.32
C VAL A 566 -17.68 -8.57 10.15
N ARG A 567 -18.00 -9.28 9.06
CA ARG A 567 -17.15 -9.29 7.85
C ARG A 567 -16.99 -7.91 7.24
N GLY A 568 -18.10 -7.20 7.02
CA GLY A 568 -18.04 -5.87 6.39
C GLY A 568 -17.27 -4.85 7.24
N LEU A 569 -17.39 -4.91 8.57
CA LEU A 569 -16.58 -4.07 9.47
C LEU A 569 -15.08 -4.41 9.37
N SER A 570 -14.75 -5.70 9.30
CA SER A 570 -13.38 -6.20 9.13
C SER A 570 -12.76 -5.73 7.79
N GLU A 571 -13.53 -5.80 6.70
CA GLU A 571 -13.17 -5.28 5.38
C GLU A 571 -12.94 -3.76 5.43
N GLY A 572 -13.74 -3.05 6.22
CA GLY A 572 -13.52 -1.64 6.56
C GLY A 572 -14.03 -0.67 5.52
N TYR A 573 -15.09 -1.03 4.79
CA TYR A 573 -15.78 -0.17 3.83
C TYR A 573 -17.21 0.19 4.26
N LEU A 574 -17.68 -0.39 5.37
CA LEU A 574 -19.01 -0.09 5.89
C LEU A 574 -19.07 1.31 6.51
N LEU A 575 -20.15 2.03 6.20
CA LEU A 575 -20.56 3.21 6.94
C LEU A 575 -21.25 2.76 8.24
N PHE A 576 -20.50 2.78 9.35
CA PHE A 576 -21.01 2.45 10.68
C PHE A 576 -21.11 3.68 11.61
N ASP A 577 -20.61 4.84 11.17
CA ASP A 577 -20.71 6.11 11.87
C ASP A 577 -20.87 7.25 10.83
N GLU A 578 -22.03 7.90 10.80
CA GLU A 578 -22.32 8.97 9.83
C GLU A 578 -21.62 10.30 10.20
N GLY A 579 -21.28 10.49 11.48
CA GLY A 579 -20.53 11.65 11.94
C GLY A 579 -19.02 11.52 11.70
N ASP A 580 -18.54 10.31 11.42
CA ASP A 580 -17.12 10.02 11.33
C ASP A 580 -16.78 9.03 10.20
N LEU A 581 -16.61 9.58 8.99
CA LEU A 581 -16.25 8.80 7.81
C LEU A 581 -14.82 8.22 7.87
N GLN A 582 -13.94 8.74 8.74
CA GLN A 582 -12.57 8.26 8.83
C GLN A 582 -12.48 6.99 9.68
N ALA A 583 -13.38 6.84 10.66
CA ALA A 583 -13.40 5.71 11.57
C ALA A 583 -13.43 4.34 10.84
N LYS A 584 -12.74 3.38 11.42
CA LYS A 584 -12.71 1.96 11.09
C LYS A 584 -12.63 1.17 12.39
N ILE A 585 -13.41 0.10 12.49
CA ILE A 585 -13.28 -0.88 13.58
C ILE A 585 -11.94 -1.61 13.46
N ASP A 586 -11.27 -1.82 14.59
CA ASP A 586 -10.01 -2.55 14.63
C ASP A 586 -10.16 -3.99 14.09
N GLY A 587 -9.06 -4.53 13.55
CA GLY A 587 -9.06 -5.83 12.88
C GLY A 587 -7.75 -6.10 12.12
N PRO A 588 -7.75 -7.06 11.17
CA PRO A 588 -8.90 -7.79 10.66
C PRO A 588 -9.42 -8.88 11.61
N THR A 589 -10.74 -9.11 11.56
CA THR A 589 -11.44 -10.18 12.27
C THR A 589 -12.05 -11.15 11.26
N VAL A 590 -11.72 -12.42 11.38
CA VAL A 590 -12.36 -13.51 10.64
C VAL A 590 -13.56 -14.00 11.46
N VAL A 591 -14.68 -14.29 10.80
CA VAL A 591 -15.87 -14.88 11.43
C VAL A 591 -16.25 -16.17 10.72
N GLU A 592 -16.21 -17.26 11.48
CA GLU A 592 -16.45 -18.63 11.04
C GLU A 592 -17.72 -19.17 11.72
N PRO A 593 -18.78 -19.51 10.97
CA PRO A 593 -19.90 -20.27 11.52
C PRO A 593 -19.42 -21.66 11.96
N VAL A 594 -19.84 -22.10 13.16
CA VAL A 594 -19.47 -23.40 13.73
C VAL A 594 -20.73 -24.24 13.95
N ASP A 595 -20.67 -25.52 13.59
CA ASP A 595 -21.76 -26.46 13.88
C ASP A 595 -21.92 -26.61 15.40
N VAL A 596 -23.03 -26.12 15.93
CA VAL A 596 -23.34 -26.14 17.37
C VAL A 596 -23.28 -27.54 17.99
N ARG A 597 -23.52 -28.61 17.21
CA ARG A 597 -23.44 -29.99 17.69
C ARG A 597 -22.01 -30.36 18.08
N SER A 598 -21.04 -29.79 17.36
CA SER A 598 -19.60 -30.01 17.56
C SER A 598 -18.98 -29.17 18.68
N LEU A 599 -19.74 -28.28 19.32
CA LEU A 599 -19.20 -27.42 20.39
C LEU A 599 -18.73 -28.25 21.60
N PRO A 600 -17.61 -27.85 22.24
CA PRO A 600 -17.16 -28.40 23.51
C PRO A 600 -18.24 -28.32 24.62
N ALA A 601 -18.22 -29.26 25.56
CA ALA A 601 -19.25 -29.35 26.61
C ALA A 601 -19.20 -28.15 27.59
N ASP A 602 -18.01 -27.65 27.89
CA ASP A 602 -17.78 -26.43 28.67
C ASP A 602 -18.34 -25.17 27.98
N VAL A 603 -18.20 -25.10 26.65
CA VAL A 603 -18.79 -24.01 25.85
C VAL A 603 -20.32 -24.07 25.87
N LYS A 604 -20.92 -25.27 25.82
CA LYS A 604 -22.38 -25.45 25.93
C LYS A 604 -22.90 -25.06 27.31
N ALA A 605 -22.22 -25.45 28.39
CA ALA A 605 -22.61 -25.07 29.75
C ALA A 605 -22.65 -23.54 29.94
N VAL A 606 -21.67 -22.81 29.39
CA VAL A 606 -21.66 -21.34 29.43
C VAL A 606 -22.90 -20.72 28.76
N LEU A 607 -23.44 -21.34 27.71
CA LEU A 607 -24.66 -20.88 27.04
C LEU A 607 -25.93 -21.15 27.85
N GLU A 608 -25.91 -22.18 28.68
CA GLU A 608 -27.03 -22.56 29.55
C GLU A 608 -27.06 -21.67 30.81
N ASP A 609 -25.92 -21.18 31.28
CA ASP A 609 -25.79 -20.40 32.53
C ASP A 609 -25.92 -18.87 32.36
N CYS A 610 -25.93 -18.36 31.12
CA CYS A 610 -25.87 -16.91 30.84
C CYS A 610 -27.26 -16.27 30.70
N ASP A 611 -28.01 -16.16 31.80
CA ASP A 611 -29.41 -15.68 31.84
C ASP A 611 -29.61 -14.17 32.17
N GLY A 612 -28.53 -13.41 32.37
CA GLY A 612 -28.61 -11.97 32.70
C GLY A 612 -29.16 -11.10 31.55
N GLU A 613 -29.61 -9.88 31.84
CA GLU A 613 -29.97 -8.87 30.82
C GLU A 613 -28.73 -8.41 30.03
N PRO A 614 -28.83 -8.11 28.72
CA PRO A 614 -27.70 -7.64 27.93
C PRO A 614 -27.21 -6.26 28.41
N GLU A 615 -25.93 -6.15 28.73
CA GLU A 615 -25.31 -4.94 29.28
C GLU A 615 -25.10 -3.86 28.20
N VAL A 616 -25.40 -2.61 28.55
CA VAL A 616 -25.10 -1.41 27.73
C VAL A 616 -24.29 -0.42 28.57
N ASP A 617 -22.96 -0.43 28.42
CA ASP A 617 -22.05 0.46 29.13
C ASP A 617 -21.73 1.71 28.28
N LEU A 618 -22.48 2.79 28.54
CA LEU A 618 -22.27 4.09 27.90
C LEU A 618 -20.96 4.78 28.30
N THR A 619 -20.27 4.29 29.33
CA THR A 619 -18.96 4.83 29.76
C THR A 619 -17.79 4.29 28.96
N LYS A 620 -18.00 3.33 28.04
CA LYS A 620 -16.93 2.79 27.19
C LYS A 620 -16.27 3.87 26.33
N PRO A 621 -15.01 3.67 25.90
CA PRO A 621 -14.35 4.60 24.96
C PRO A 621 -15.13 4.73 23.66
N TYR A 622 -15.59 3.59 23.13
CA TYR A 622 -16.38 3.53 21.90
C TYR A 622 -17.17 2.22 21.83
N PHE A 623 -18.38 2.29 21.28
CA PHE A 623 -18.99 1.18 20.54
C PHE A 623 -19.92 1.71 19.45
N ILE A 624 -20.19 0.92 18.42
CA ILE A 624 -21.07 1.35 17.31
C ILE A 624 -22.46 1.70 17.85
N GLY A 625 -23.00 2.86 17.45
CA GLY A 625 -24.31 3.35 17.92
C GLY A 625 -24.27 4.07 19.29
N GLN A 626 -23.12 4.07 19.99
CA GLN A 626 -22.96 4.74 21.28
C GLN A 626 -23.37 6.23 21.27
N PRO A 627 -22.96 7.07 20.29
CA PRO A 627 -23.28 8.50 20.33
C PRO A 627 -24.79 8.79 20.39
N VAL A 628 -25.59 8.01 19.67
CA VAL A 628 -27.06 8.12 19.64
C VAL A 628 -27.64 7.78 21.02
N LEU A 629 -27.21 6.68 21.62
CA LEU A 629 -27.67 6.24 22.93
C LEU A 629 -27.21 7.17 24.07
N TYR A 630 -25.98 7.66 23.97
CA TYR A 630 -25.40 8.59 24.94
C TYR A 630 -26.19 9.92 24.99
N ALA A 631 -26.54 10.47 23.82
CA ALA A 631 -27.30 11.71 23.72
C ALA A 631 -28.68 11.62 24.43
N ALA A 632 -29.29 10.43 24.43
CA ALA A 632 -30.55 10.16 25.10
C ALA A 632 -30.39 9.97 26.62
N ALA A 633 -29.37 9.24 27.07
CA ALA A 633 -29.21 8.88 28.48
C ALA A 633 -28.50 9.95 29.34
N ARG A 634 -27.54 10.68 28.76
CA ARG A 634 -26.72 11.72 29.42
C ARG A 634 -26.15 11.27 30.78
N PRO A 635 -25.29 10.24 30.81
CA PRO A 635 -24.72 9.73 32.05
C PRO A 635 -23.90 10.80 32.80
N ALA A 636 -23.74 10.59 34.12
CA ALA A 636 -23.01 11.53 34.98
C ALA A 636 -21.55 11.71 34.54
N ALA A 637 -21.14 12.97 34.41
CA ALA A 637 -19.81 13.34 34.00
C ALA A 637 -18.86 13.44 35.22
N PRO A 638 -17.60 12.99 35.09
CA PRO A 638 -16.54 13.37 36.01
C PRO A 638 -16.11 14.82 35.79
N GLU A 639 -15.36 15.39 36.73
CA GLU A 639 -14.77 16.71 36.59
C GLU A 639 -13.60 16.72 35.58
N PRO A 640 -13.33 17.84 34.89
CA PRO A 640 -12.10 18.02 34.13
C PRO A 640 -10.87 17.91 35.04
N HIS A 641 -9.76 17.39 34.49
CA HIS A 641 -8.48 17.34 35.19
C HIS A 641 -7.43 18.10 34.40
N VAL A 642 -6.75 19.03 35.05
CA VAL A 642 -5.59 19.72 34.49
C VAL A 642 -4.36 19.13 35.17
N PRO A 643 -3.47 18.45 34.42
CA PRO A 643 -2.36 17.77 35.06
C PRO A 643 -1.39 18.75 35.73
N ALA A 644 -0.97 18.40 36.94
CA ALA A 644 -0.20 19.30 37.81
C ALA A 644 1.21 19.58 37.26
N ILE A 645 1.71 20.80 37.52
CA ILE A 645 3.09 21.20 37.25
C ILE A 645 3.79 21.31 38.60
N GLU A 646 4.77 20.44 38.85
CA GLU A 646 5.66 20.59 40.00
C GLU A 646 6.96 21.29 39.56
N GLU A 647 7.13 22.54 39.99
CA GLU A 647 8.43 23.21 39.93
C GLU A 647 9.25 22.83 41.17
N GLY A 648 10.40 22.20 40.94
CA GLY A 648 11.33 21.77 41.98
C GLY A 648 12.76 22.25 41.71
N PRO A 649 13.68 22.02 42.67
CA PRO A 649 15.11 22.25 42.42
C PRO A 649 15.60 21.40 41.25
N LEU A 650 16.65 21.86 40.56
CA LEU A 650 17.24 21.13 39.45
C LEU A 650 17.68 19.73 39.89
N ARG A 651 17.23 18.71 39.15
CA ARG A 651 17.60 17.30 39.34
C ARG A 651 18.92 16.99 38.64
N ARG A 652 19.58 15.89 39.01
CA ARG A 652 20.88 15.46 38.45
C ARG A 652 20.80 14.05 37.90
N THR A 653 21.35 13.84 36.71
CA THR A 653 21.41 12.51 36.10
C THR A 653 22.42 11.62 36.80
N VAL A 654 22.31 10.30 36.57
CA VAL A 654 23.28 9.31 37.08
C VAL A 654 24.69 9.49 36.50
N LEU A 655 24.81 10.23 35.39
CA LEU A 655 26.07 10.58 34.75
C LEU A 655 26.55 12.00 35.11
N HIS A 656 25.88 12.73 35.99
CA HIS A 656 26.19 14.12 36.28
C HIS A 656 27.67 14.34 36.68
N SER A 657 28.22 13.52 37.59
CA SER A 657 29.63 13.63 37.99
C SER A 657 30.58 13.40 36.81
N VAL A 658 30.27 12.43 35.95
CA VAL A 658 31.05 12.11 34.74
C VAL A 658 31.12 13.32 33.79
N HIS A 659 30.01 14.02 33.60
CA HIS A 659 29.95 15.22 32.74
C HIS A 659 30.79 16.36 33.30
N VAL A 660 30.69 16.62 34.62
CA VAL A 660 31.47 17.66 35.29
C VAL A 660 32.97 17.36 35.23
N GLU A 661 33.37 16.11 35.49
CA GLU A 661 34.75 15.65 35.41
C GLU A 661 35.32 15.74 33.98
N ALA A 662 34.48 15.51 32.96
CA ALA A 662 34.83 15.67 31.55
C ALA A 662 34.91 17.15 31.10
N GLY A 663 34.68 18.11 32.01
CA GLY A 663 34.73 19.54 31.71
C GLY A 663 33.54 20.05 30.89
N ALA A 664 32.41 19.34 30.92
CA ALA A 664 31.20 19.77 30.23
C ALA A 664 30.64 21.07 30.83
N LYS A 665 30.11 21.94 29.96
CA LYS A 665 29.34 23.10 30.38
C LYS A 665 27.93 22.64 30.75
N MET A 666 27.60 22.67 32.04
CA MET A 666 26.28 22.31 32.54
C MET A 666 25.30 23.49 32.46
N VAL A 667 24.06 23.23 32.06
CA VAL A 667 22.98 24.22 31.99
C VAL A 667 21.67 23.65 32.55
N PRO A 668 20.78 24.50 33.08
CA PRO A 668 19.40 24.11 33.36
C PRO A 668 18.69 23.73 32.04
N PHE A 669 18.14 22.53 31.98
CA PHE A 669 17.33 22.07 30.85
C PHE A 669 16.25 21.12 31.37
N ALA A 670 14.98 21.44 31.10
CA ALA A 670 13.83 20.59 31.45
C ALA A 670 13.76 20.17 32.93
N GLY A 671 14.23 21.02 33.86
CA GLY A 671 14.28 20.72 35.30
C GLY A 671 15.52 19.92 35.75
N TRP A 672 16.50 19.72 34.87
CA TRP A 672 17.75 18.99 35.16
C TRP A 672 19.00 19.83 34.89
N GLU A 673 20.10 19.54 35.57
CA GLU A 673 21.44 20.01 35.21
C GLU A 673 22.03 19.11 34.11
N MET A 674 22.16 19.62 32.88
CA MET A 674 22.54 18.84 31.69
C MET A 674 23.75 19.42 30.95
N PRO A 675 24.62 18.59 30.32
CA PRO A 675 25.72 19.09 29.51
C PRO A 675 25.21 19.71 28.19
N VAL A 676 25.45 21.01 27.97
CA VAL A 676 25.13 21.66 26.69
C VAL A 676 26.21 21.42 25.63
N GLN A 677 27.46 21.36 26.06
CA GLN A 677 28.63 21.08 25.23
C GLN A 677 29.80 20.62 26.11
N TYR A 678 30.73 19.91 25.51
CA TYR A 678 32.04 19.51 26.03
C TYR A 678 33.13 20.50 25.55
N PRO A 679 34.38 20.41 26.05
CA PRO A 679 35.45 21.35 25.68
C PRO A 679 35.74 21.45 24.17
N THR A 680 35.39 20.43 23.40
CA THR A 680 35.51 20.42 21.92
C THR A 680 34.52 21.36 21.23
N GLY A 681 33.43 21.74 21.90
CA GLY A 681 32.39 22.63 21.39
C GLY A 681 31.38 21.96 20.45
N ILE A 682 30.26 22.66 20.23
CA ILE A 682 29.07 22.15 19.50
C ILE A 682 29.42 21.72 18.07
N PHE A 683 30.27 22.45 17.34
CA PHE A 683 30.63 22.08 15.97
C PHE A 683 31.36 20.73 15.88
N ALA A 684 32.29 20.48 16.80
CA ALA A 684 33.03 19.23 16.82
C ALA A 684 32.12 18.05 17.17
N GLU A 685 31.22 18.25 18.14
CA GLU A 685 30.22 17.24 18.52
C GLU A 685 29.22 16.97 17.40
N HIS A 686 28.70 18.03 16.74
CA HIS A 686 27.81 17.90 15.57
C HIS A 686 28.48 17.12 14.45
N ARG A 687 29.72 17.50 14.10
CA ARG A 687 30.53 16.79 13.09
C ARG A 687 30.72 15.32 13.47
N ALA A 688 30.98 15.03 14.74
CA ALA A 688 31.14 13.65 15.19
C ALA A 688 29.84 12.84 15.02
N VAL A 689 28.66 13.42 15.24
CA VAL A 689 27.39 12.74 14.94
C VAL A 689 27.25 12.41 13.46
N ARG A 690 27.66 13.32 12.56
CA ARG A 690 27.56 13.12 11.09
C ARG A 690 28.60 12.20 10.49
N THR A 691 29.81 12.15 11.07
CA THR A 691 30.96 11.43 10.50
C THR A 691 31.34 10.16 11.27
N ALA A 692 30.97 10.09 12.55
CA ALA A 692 31.32 9.02 13.48
C ALA A 692 30.11 8.67 14.38
N ALA A 693 30.14 8.96 15.69
CA ALA A 693 28.93 9.01 16.51
C ALA A 693 29.09 9.93 17.73
N GLY A 694 27.99 10.53 18.17
CA GLY A 694 27.88 11.21 19.46
C GLY A 694 27.18 10.33 20.50
N LEU A 695 27.73 10.25 21.71
CA LEU A 695 27.12 9.60 22.87
C LEU A 695 26.48 10.67 23.78
N PHE A 696 25.16 10.61 23.91
CA PHE A 696 24.34 11.57 24.65
C PHE A 696 23.76 10.95 25.92
N ASP A 697 23.73 11.75 27.00
CA ASP A 697 22.99 11.40 28.21
C ASP A 697 21.51 11.77 28.03
N VAL A 698 20.66 10.74 27.96
CA VAL A 698 19.20 10.89 27.92
C VAL A 698 18.53 10.27 29.15
N SER A 699 19.28 10.05 30.24
CA SER A 699 18.78 9.37 31.44
C SER A 699 17.82 10.22 32.28
N HIS A 700 17.73 11.51 31.96
CA HIS A 700 16.74 12.46 32.48
C HIS A 700 15.32 12.22 31.91
N MET A 701 15.19 11.57 30.75
CA MET A 701 13.90 11.26 30.12
C MET A 701 13.07 10.32 31.00
N CYS A 702 11.76 10.50 31.03
CA CYS A 702 10.87 9.61 31.78
C CYS A 702 10.74 8.26 31.07
N ALA A 703 10.72 7.16 31.82
CA ALA A 703 10.40 5.83 31.30
C ALA A 703 9.32 5.20 32.19
N LEU A 704 8.11 5.04 31.67
CA LEU A 704 6.96 4.51 32.41
C LEU A 704 6.53 3.17 31.82
N GLU A 705 6.53 2.11 32.61
CA GLU A 705 5.92 0.84 32.22
C GLU A 705 4.40 0.90 32.38
N VAL A 706 3.67 0.42 31.38
CA VAL A 706 2.22 0.16 31.43
C VAL A 706 1.99 -1.33 31.17
N SER A 707 1.33 -2.03 32.10
CA SER A 707 1.16 -3.48 32.00
C SER A 707 -0.21 -4.03 32.42
N GLY A 708 -0.53 -5.21 31.89
CA GLY A 708 -1.75 -5.98 32.13
C GLY A 708 -2.56 -6.24 30.86
N VAL A 709 -3.57 -7.10 30.94
CA VAL A 709 -4.41 -7.50 29.80
C VAL A 709 -5.13 -6.34 29.10
N HIS A 710 -5.41 -5.25 29.81
CA HIS A 710 -6.02 -4.04 29.26
C HIS A 710 -5.00 -3.00 28.75
N ALA A 711 -3.69 -3.21 28.96
CA ALA A 711 -2.66 -2.21 28.64
C ALA A 711 -2.69 -1.77 27.17
N GLN A 712 -2.91 -2.70 26.24
CA GLN A 712 -2.99 -2.36 24.81
C GLN A 712 -4.20 -1.46 24.51
N ALA A 713 -5.40 -1.82 24.97
CA ALA A 713 -6.62 -1.04 24.73
C ALA A 713 -6.59 0.32 25.44
N PHE A 714 -6.06 0.35 26.67
CA PHE A 714 -5.83 1.59 27.41
C PHE A 714 -4.90 2.53 26.64
N LEU A 715 -3.77 2.03 26.15
CA LEU A 715 -2.81 2.85 25.41
C LEU A 715 -3.34 3.30 24.04
N ASP A 716 -4.09 2.45 23.32
CA ASP A 716 -4.73 2.85 22.06
C ASP A 716 -5.73 4.00 22.26
N GLY A 717 -6.36 4.09 23.44
CA GLY A 717 -7.20 5.24 23.81
C GLY A 717 -6.41 6.45 24.33
N LEU A 718 -5.25 6.24 24.95
CA LEU A 718 -4.44 7.30 25.58
C LEU A 718 -3.60 8.10 24.58
N VAL A 719 -2.97 7.42 23.61
CA VAL A 719 -2.07 8.06 22.65
C VAL A 719 -2.71 8.20 21.27
N ALA A 720 -2.30 9.19 20.48
CA ALA A 720 -2.88 9.48 19.17
C ALA A 720 -2.56 8.43 18.08
N SER A 721 -1.68 7.47 18.35
CA SER A 721 -1.26 6.39 17.44
C SER A 721 -1.80 5.02 17.88
N CYS A 722 -1.87 4.04 16.97
CA CYS A 722 -2.30 2.67 17.34
C CYS A 722 -1.13 1.82 17.89
N VAL A 723 -1.01 1.67 19.20
CA VAL A 723 -0.03 0.75 19.83
C VAL A 723 -0.35 -0.71 19.56
N SER A 724 -1.61 -1.05 19.27
CA SER A 724 -2.00 -2.40 18.84
C SER A 724 -1.36 -2.85 17.53
N ARG A 725 -0.76 -1.93 16.75
CA ARG A 725 -0.01 -2.28 15.54
C ARG A 725 1.43 -2.70 15.80
N LEU A 726 1.96 -2.47 17.00
CA LEU A 726 3.32 -2.85 17.34
C LEU A 726 3.39 -4.34 17.63
N ASP A 727 4.37 -5.03 17.07
CA ASP A 727 4.79 -6.34 17.57
C ASP A 727 5.72 -6.21 18.79
N PRO A 728 5.83 -7.23 19.66
CA PRO A 728 6.86 -7.25 20.70
C PRO A 728 8.26 -7.06 20.08
N GLY A 729 9.01 -6.07 20.58
CA GLY A 729 10.28 -5.66 19.99
C GLY A 729 10.16 -4.47 19.02
N GLU A 730 8.96 -3.90 18.84
CA GLU A 730 8.76 -2.68 18.08
C GLU A 730 8.43 -1.48 18.98
N ALA A 731 8.61 -0.30 18.42
CA ALA A 731 8.31 0.97 19.04
C ALA A 731 7.69 1.93 18.02
N GLN A 732 7.07 3.00 18.49
CA GLN A 732 6.61 4.09 17.63
C GLN A 732 6.64 5.42 18.36
N TYR A 733 6.85 6.48 17.57
CA TYR A 733 6.63 7.85 17.99
C TYR A 733 5.12 8.15 18.02
N SER A 734 4.68 8.88 19.04
CA SER A 734 3.28 9.20 19.29
C SER A 734 3.15 10.51 20.07
N CYS A 735 1.91 10.82 20.46
CA CYS A 735 1.56 11.99 21.23
C CYS A 735 0.44 11.64 22.21
N ILE A 736 0.52 12.15 23.44
CA ILE A 736 -0.58 12.17 24.39
C ILE A 736 -1.31 13.50 24.23
N LEU A 737 -2.63 13.46 24.04
CA LEU A 737 -3.45 14.66 23.93
C LEU A 737 -4.33 14.85 25.16
N SER A 738 -4.67 16.10 25.45
CA SER A 738 -5.77 16.46 26.34
C SER A 738 -7.12 16.41 25.59
N PRO A 739 -8.26 16.42 26.32
CA PRO A 739 -9.59 16.31 25.69
C PRO A 739 -9.92 17.40 24.67
N ASP A 740 -9.33 18.59 24.82
CA ASP A 740 -9.43 19.75 23.92
C ASP A 740 -8.48 19.65 22.70
N GLY A 741 -7.74 18.54 22.55
CA GLY A 741 -6.91 18.27 21.37
C GLY A 741 -5.56 18.98 21.37
N LEU A 742 -5.10 19.49 22.51
CA LEU A 742 -3.72 19.98 22.68
C LEU A 742 -2.79 18.82 23.06
N ALA A 743 -1.54 18.83 22.59
CA ALA A 743 -0.58 17.85 23.06
C ALA A 743 -0.11 18.13 24.50
N ILE A 744 -0.19 17.11 25.34
CA ILE A 744 0.41 17.11 26.68
C ILE A 744 1.91 16.86 26.57
N ASP A 745 2.29 15.89 25.73
CA ASP A 745 3.68 15.55 25.39
C ASP A 745 3.72 14.70 24.11
N ASP A 746 4.80 14.80 23.33
CA ASP A 746 5.19 13.76 22.40
C ASP A 746 5.93 12.63 23.12
N VAL A 747 5.71 11.39 22.69
CA VAL A 747 6.21 10.21 23.40
C VAL A 747 6.69 9.14 22.44
N PHE A 748 7.60 8.28 22.91
CA PHE A 748 7.90 7.01 22.26
C PHE A 748 7.26 5.85 23.03
N VAL A 749 6.50 5.00 22.35
CA VAL A 749 5.88 3.82 22.95
C VAL A 749 6.58 2.56 22.45
N TYR A 750 7.14 1.78 23.36
CA TYR A 750 7.81 0.50 23.10
C TYR A 750 6.91 -0.65 23.52
N ARG A 751 6.65 -1.61 22.63
CA ARG A 751 6.01 -2.88 23.01
C ARG A 751 7.09 -3.84 23.49
N LEU A 752 7.13 -4.08 24.80
CA LEU A 752 8.11 -4.96 25.44
C LEU A 752 7.71 -6.43 25.29
N ASP A 753 6.41 -6.70 25.44
CA ASP A 753 5.78 -8.02 25.37
C ASP A 753 4.30 -7.88 25.01
N ARG A 754 3.51 -8.96 25.01
CA ARG A 754 2.07 -8.92 24.69
C ARG A 754 1.30 -7.92 25.55
N GLU A 755 1.56 -7.91 26.86
CA GLU A 755 0.87 -7.12 27.88
C GLU A 755 1.76 -6.10 28.60
N ARG A 756 2.96 -5.81 28.07
CA ARG A 756 3.90 -4.87 28.69
C ARG A 756 4.39 -3.86 27.67
N PHE A 757 4.28 -2.59 28.02
CA PHE A 757 4.68 -1.46 27.21
C PHE A 757 5.54 -0.51 28.04
N MET A 758 6.44 0.23 27.39
CA MET A 758 7.20 1.32 28.01
C MET A 758 6.94 2.60 27.23
N ILE A 759 6.52 3.65 27.92
CA ILE A 759 6.37 5.00 27.37
C ILE A 759 7.59 5.81 27.79
N VAL A 760 8.26 6.41 26.81
CA VAL A 760 9.31 7.39 27.04
C VAL A 760 8.76 8.78 26.74
N ALA A 761 8.76 9.64 27.76
CA ALA A 761 8.22 11.00 27.70
C ALA A 761 9.32 12.02 27.98
N ASN A 762 9.14 13.24 27.49
CA ASN A 762 10.11 14.32 27.68
C ASN A 762 10.28 14.65 29.16
N ALA A 763 11.53 14.91 29.57
CA ALA A 763 11.84 15.20 30.96
C ALA A 763 11.05 16.39 31.54
N ALA A 764 10.78 17.42 30.72
CA ALA A 764 10.04 18.61 31.13
C ALA A 764 8.57 18.32 31.46
N ASN A 765 8.00 17.29 30.83
CA ASN A 765 6.58 16.93 30.95
C ASN A 765 6.39 15.64 31.76
N ALA A 766 7.45 15.06 32.32
CA ALA A 766 7.43 13.74 32.96
C ALA A 766 6.35 13.63 34.06
N ASP A 767 6.32 14.59 34.98
CA ASP A 767 5.39 14.55 36.12
C ASP A 767 3.95 14.89 35.67
N ARG A 768 3.80 15.76 34.66
CA ARG A 768 2.51 16.05 34.00
C ARG A 768 1.93 14.80 33.32
N VAL A 769 2.74 14.06 32.59
CA VAL A 769 2.33 12.83 31.89
C VAL A 769 1.91 11.75 32.89
N LYS A 770 2.65 11.56 33.99
CA LYS A 770 2.27 10.60 35.02
C LYS A 770 0.96 10.96 35.69
N ASP A 771 0.80 12.21 36.12
CA ASP A 771 -0.43 12.68 36.75
C ASP A 771 -1.63 12.50 35.82
N TRP A 772 -1.47 12.87 34.54
CA TRP A 772 -2.50 12.65 33.51
C TRP A 772 -2.87 11.17 33.37
N ILE A 773 -1.89 10.29 33.21
CA ILE A 773 -2.12 8.85 33.06
C ILE A 773 -2.82 8.27 34.29
N HIS A 774 -2.42 8.67 35.50
CA HIS A 774 -3.06 8.24 36.74
C HIS A 774 -4.50 8.75 36.86
N ALA A 775 -4.78 10.00 36.49
CA ALA A 775 -6.12 10.56 36.47
C ALA A 775 -7.03 9.77 35.51
N VAL A 776 -6.57 9.54 34.28
CA VAL A 776 -7.28 8.76 33.25
C VAL A 776 -7.55 7.34 33.71
N ALA A 777 -6.54 6.64 34.22
CA ALA A 777 -6.66 5.26 34.69
C ALA A 777 -7.58 5.11 35.91
N SER A 778 -7.71 6.16 36.73
CA SER A 778 -8.62 6.15 37.87
C SER A 778 -10.10 6.31 37.48
N GLY A 779 -10.36 6.73 36.23
CA GLY A 779 -11.69 7.01 35.74
C GLY A 779 -12.40 8.17 36.45
N ARG A 780 -11.65 9.08 37.08
CA ARG A 780 -12.19 10.24 37.80
C ARG A 780 -12.10 11.56 37.04
N CYS A 781 -11.51 11.57 35.85
CA CYS A 781 -11.41 12.76 35.02
C CYS A 781 -12.18 12.63 33.72
N ALA A 782 -12.65 13.76 33.18
CA ALA A 782 -13.24 13.82 31.85
C ALA A 782 -12.14 13.65 30.78
N ILE A 783 -12.36 12.75 29.83
CA ILE A 783 -11.39 12.42 28.77
C ILE A 783 -11.90 12.76 27.35
N ASP A 784 -13.13 13.24 27.26
CA ASP A 784 -13.83 13.58 26.02
C ASP A 784 -14.79 14.75 26.32
N GLU A 785 -14.79 15.77 25.46
CA GLU A 785 -15.63 16.97 25.65
C GLU A 785 -17.11 16.71 25.35
N GLU A 786 -17.41 15.84 24.39
CA GLU A 786 -18.77 15.57 23.90
C GLU A 786 -19.46 14.50 24.73
N MET A 787 -18.69 13.51 25.19
CA MET A 787 -19.13 12.36 25.99
C MET A 787 -18.26 12.21 27.25
N PRO A 788 -18.35 13.14 28.22
CA PRO A 788 -17.45 13.21 29.38
C PRO A 788 -17.52 12.00 30.32
N ALA A 789 -18.58 11.19 30.27
CA ALA A 789 -18.66 9.94 31.04
C ALA A 789 -17.82 8.79 30.46
N ARG A 790 -17.14 8.98 29.32
CA ARG A 790 -16.21 7.98 28.74
C ARG A 790 -15.05 7.67 29.67
N ARG A 791 -14.62 6.41 29.66
CA ARG A 791 -13.53 5.83 30.46
C ARG A 791 -12.77 4.80 29.64
N LEU A 792 -11.44 4.89 29.64
CA LEU A 792 -10.57 3.89 29.04
C LEU A 792 -10.73 2.53 29.72
N ASP A 793 -10.41 1.45 28.99
CA ASP A 793 -10.45 0.09 29.53
C ASP A 793 -9.36 -0.11 30.61
N GLY A 794 -9.69 -0.81 31.69
CA GLY A 794 -8.80 -1.07 32.81
C GLY A 794 -9.29 -2.23 33.68
N PRO A 795 -8.57 -2.59 34.76
CA PRO A 795 -7.42 -1.89 35.31
C PRO A 795 -6.10 -2.15 34.56
N VAL A 796 -5.15 -1.22 34.71
CA VAL A 796 -3.76 -1.30 34.21
C VAL A 796 -2.78 -0.96 35.34
N ARG A 797 -1.55 -1.47 35.27
CA ARG A 797 -0.49 -1.21 36.24
C ARG A 797 0.56 -0.27 35.66
N PHE A 798 1.08 0.63 36.50
CA PHE A 798 2.10 1.61 36.14
C PHE A 798 3.34 1.48 37.03
N ARG A 799 4.55 1.55 36.45
CA ARG A 799 5.82 1.62 37.18
C ARG A 799 6.76 2.64 36.54
N ASP A 800 7.30 3.57 37.31
CA ASP A 800 8.38 4.46 36.84
C ASP A 800 9.68 3.65 36.79
N LEU A 801 10.11 3.32 35.58
CA LEU A 801 11.30 2.49 35.36
C LEU A 801 12.60 3.22 35.73
N ARG A 802 12.59 4.49 36.12
CA ARG A 802 13.81 5.14 36.63
C ARG A 802 14.13 4.74 38.07
N ASP A 803 13.13 4.24 38.81
CA ASP A 803 13.23 3.82 40.20
C ASP A 803 12.34 2.58 40.46
N ALA A 804 12.63 1.49 39.74
CA ALA A 804 11.88 0.24 39.75
C ALA A 804 12.67 -0.94 40.38
N GLY A 805 13.64 -0.64 41.25
CA GLY A 805 14.54 -1.66 41.81
C GLY A 805 15.37 -2.34 40.71
N GLU A 806 15.37 -3.67 40.65
CA GLU A 806 16.14 -4.46 39.67
C GLU A 806 15.73 -4.19 38.20
N ASP A 807 14.50 -3.74 37.96
CA ASP A 807 13.98 -3.41 36.63
C ASP A 807 14.31 -1.96 36.21
N SER A 808 15.09 -1.22 37.01
CA SER A 808 15.35 0.19 36.72
C SER A 808 16.14 0.37 35.41
N LEU A 809 15.85 1.44 34.68
CA LEU A 809 16.42 1.79 33.39
C LEU A 809 16.84 3.26 33.35
N ALA A 810 18.08 3.50 32.95
CA ALA A 810 18.62 4.78 32.53
C ALA A 810 18.89 4.74 31.02
N GLY A 811 18.44 5.77 30.30
CA GLY A 811 18.62 5.88 28.85
C GLY A 811 19.91 6.59 28.46
N LEU A 812 20.59 6.11 27.43
CA LEU A 812 21.68 6.80 26.71
C LEU A 812 21.37 6.76 25.21
N ALA A 813 21.94 7.66 24.42
CA ALA A 813 21.78 7.64 22.96
C ALA A 813 23.14 7.69 22.25
N LEU A 814 23.44 6.70 21.42
CA LEU A 814 24.62 6.65 20.56
C LEU A 814 24.18 6.85 19.11
N GLN A 815 24.44 8.04 18.56
CA GLN A 815 23.84 8.50 17.31
C GLN A 815 24.94 8.81 16.27
N GLY A 816 24.86 8.20 15.10
CA GLY A 816 25.83 8.38 14.00
C GLY A 816 26.26 7.06 13.34
N PRO A 817 26.93 7.12 12.17
CA PRO A 817 27.33 5.94 11.39
C PRO A 817 28.20 4.92 12.14
N ALA A 818 29.00 5.34 13.13
CA ALA A 818 29.85 4.45 13.93
C ALA A 818 29.10 3.69 15.04
N SER A 819 27.82 4.01 15.28
CA SER A 819 27.03 3.45 16.38
C SER A 819 26.90 1.93 16.32
N THR A 820 26.56 1.36 15.15
CA THR A 820 26.44 -0.09 14.95
C THR A 820 27.77 -0.80 15.21
N ALA A 821 28.87 -0.27 14.65
CA ALA A 821 30.20 -0.85 14.83
C ALA A 821 30.59 -0.88 16.32
N THR A 822 30.36 0.23 17.02
CA THR A 822 30.64 0.37 18.46
C THR A 822 29.85 -0.65 19.29
N LEU A 823 28.51 -0.71 19.14
CA LEU A 823 27.71 -1.66 19.91
C LEU A 823 28.01 -3.13 19.57
N THR A 824 28.32 -3.43 18.30
CA THR A 824 28.70 -4.81 17.93
C THR A 824 30.07 -5.23 18.46
N ALA A 825 31.00 -4.30 18.65
CA ALA A 825 32.28 -4.56 19.31
C ALA A 825 32.08 -4.94 20.79
N LEU A 826 31.08 -4.33 21.45
CA LEU A 826 30.72 -4.63 22.84
C LEU A 826 29.90 -5.91 23.01
N ALA A 827 29.33 -6.47 21.93
CA ALA A 827 28.48 -7.65 22.05
C ALA A 827 29.27 -8.92 22.36
N ASP A 828 28.89 -9.57 23.46
CA ASP A 828 29.57 -10.74 24.03
C ASP A 828 29.46 -11.99 23.14
N ALA A 829 28.39 -12.08 22.34
CA ALA A 829 28.08 -13.24 21.52
C ALA A 829 27.77 -12.88 20.06
N PRO A 830 28.07 -13.78 19.09
CA PRO A 830 27.71 -13.57 17.68
C PRO A 830 26.21 -13.34 17.43
N ALA A 831 25.34 -13.93 18.27
CA ALA A 831 23.90 -13.72 18.20
C ALA A 831 23.52 -12.26 18.52
N GLY A 832 24.14 -11.64 19.54
CA GLY A 832 23.95 -10.23 19.88
C GLY A 832 24.40 -9.30 18.76
N ARG A 833 25.56 -9.58 18.14
CA ARG A 833 26.06 -8.84 16.97
C ARG A 833 25.09 -8.88 15.80
N ARG A 834 24.57 -10.07 15.47
CA ARG A 834 23.56 -10.25 14.42
C ARG A 834 22.28 -9.49 14.76
N ARG A 835 21.84 -9.54 16.02
CA ARG A 835 20.62 -8.83 16.46
C ARG A 835 20.76 -7.32 16.26
N ILE A 836 21.87 -6.72 16.70
CA ILE A 836 22.13 -5.28 16.54
C ILE A 836 22.17 -4.86 15.06
N ARG A 837 22.86 -5.62 14.21
CA ARG A 837 22.96 -5.31 12.77
C ARG A 837 21.64 -5.41 12.02
N ASN A 838 20.74 -6.29 12.47
CA ASN A 838 19.49 -6.57 11.80
C ASN A 838 18.30 -5.80 12.38
N LEU A 839 18.49 -5.00 13.43
CA LEU A 839 17.43 -4.14 13.95
C LEU A 839 17.10 -3.06 12.92
N SER A 840 15.83 -3.02 12.51
CA SER A 840 15.30 -1.97 11.64
C SER A 840 14.93 -0.73 12.46
N ALA A 841 14.69 0.41 11.80
CA ALA A 841 14.21 1.62 12.48
C ALA A 841 12.98 1.34 13.35
N ASN A 842 12.94 1.95 14.54
CA ASN A 842 11.91 1.76 15.56
C ASN A 842 11.76 0.32 16.10
N GLN A 843 12.76 -0.55 15.91
CA GLN A 843 12.82 -1.84 16.60
C GLN A 843 13.76 -1.80 17.80
N HIS A 844 13.52 -2.67 18.78
CA HIS A 844 14.35 -2.84 19.95
C HIS A 844 14.53 -4.30 20.32
N ALA A 845 15.61 -4.57 21.05
CA ALA A 845 15.93 -5.89 21.55
C ALA A 845 16.75 -5.81 22.83
N VAL A 846 16.64 -6.83 23.66
CA VAL A 846 17.58 -7.05 24.76
C VAL A 846 18.76 -7.88 24.26
N VAL A 847 19.96 -7.39 24.51
CA VAL A 847 21.25 -8.02 24.18
C VAL A 847 22.21 -7.87 25.37
N THR A 848 23.23 -8.71 25.45
CA THR A 848 24.31 -8.55 26.45
C THR A 848 25.51 -7.87 25.81
N LEU A 849 25.93 -6.74 26.37
CA LEU A 849 27.05 -5.92 25.92
C LEU A 849 28.04 -5.74 27.07
N ALA A 850 29.29 -6.17 26.90
CA ALA A 850 30.33 -6.13 27.93
C ALA A 850 29.83 -6.72 29.27
N GLY A 851 29.13 -7.86 29.22
CA GLY A 851 28.55 -8.52 30.39
C GLY A 851 27.33 -7.84 31.01
N MET A 852 26.80 -6.77 30.41
CA MET A 852 25.62 -6.04 30.89
C MET A 852 24.38 -6.35 30.03
N PRO A 853 23.22 -6.66 30.61
CA PRO A 853 21.97 -6.70 29.86
C PRO A 853 21.55 -5.28 29.46
N VAL A 854 21.42 -5.05 28.16
CA VAL A 854 21.10 -3.75 27.58
C VAL A 854 19.95 -3.91 26.59
N ARG A 855 18.93 -3.07 26.71
CA ARG A 855 17.94 -2.91 25.66
C ARG A 855 18.47 -1.90 24.64
N VAL A 856 18.75 -2.36 23.45
CA VAL A 856 19.15 -1.52 22.31
C VAL A 856 17.93 -1.24 21.44
N ALA A 857 17.70 0.01 21.10
CA ALA A 857 16.59 0.47 20.28
C ALA A 857 17.10 1.31 19.10
N ARG A 858 16.62 1.04 17.89
CA ARG A 858 16.91 1.84 16.69
C ARG A 858 16.00 3.06 16.62
N THR A 859 16.10 3.88 17.65
CA THR A 859 15.40 5.15 17.84
C THR A 859 16.44 6.27 17.97
N GLY A 860 16.00 7.51 17.81
CA GLY A 860 16.89 8.65 17.90
C GLY A 860 16.29 9.93 17.32
N TYR A 861 16.90 11.06 17.69
CA TYR A 861 16.39 12.39 17.41
C TYR A 861 17.38 13.28 16.63
N THR A 862 18.43 12.69 16.07
CA THR A 862 19.50 13.43 15.35
C THR A 862 19.33 13.42 13.83
N GLY A 863 18.41 12.61 13.29
CA GLY A 863 18.17 12.47 11.85
C GLY A 863 19.06 11.47 11.12
N GLU A 864 20.03 10.87 11.82
CA GLU A 864 20.98 9.90 11.29
C GLU A 864 20.31 8.66 10.66
N ILE A 865 20.97 8.07 9.66
CA ILE A 865 20.55 6.77 9.10
C ILE A 865 20.76 5.67 10.15
N GLN A 866 21.84 5.77 10.92
CA GLN A 866 22.17 4.83 11.99
C GLN A 866 22.32 5.54 13.34
N GLY A 867 21.60 5.04 14.32
CA GLY A 867 21.64 5.53 15.69
C GLY A 867 20.87 4.57 16.58
N PHE A 868 21.24 4.57 17.86
CA PHE A 868 20.61 3.74 18.87
C PHE A 868 20.33 4.55 20.13
N GLU A 869 19.21 4.27 20.77
CA GLU A 869 19.04 4.49 22.20
C GLU A 869 19.31 3.17 22.92
N VAL A 870 19.87 3.27 24.11
CA VAL A 870 20.19 2.12 24.95
C VAL A 870 19.65 2.35 26.35
N TYR A 871 19.01 1.33 26.90
CA TYR A 871 18.44 1.35 28.24
C TYR A 871 19.07 0.23 29.06
N LEU A 872 19.61 0.58 30.21
CA LEU A 872 20.30 -0.33 31.13
C LEU A 872 20.11 0.09 32.58
N HIS A 873 20.49 -0.77 33.52
CA HIS A 873 20.38 -0.46 34.94
C HIS A 873 21.21 0.80 35.31
N PRO A 874 20.65 1.76 36.08
CA PRO A 874 21.34 2.98 36.50
C PRO A 874 22.71 2.76 37.13
N ASP A 875 22.87 1.74 37.98
CA ASP A 875 24.15 1.39 38.62
C ASP A 875 25.28 1.03 37.65
N ARG A 876 24.92 0.65 36.41
CA ARG A 876 25.88 0.28 35.36
C ARG A 876 26.05 1.39 34.32
N ALA A 877 25.31 2.50 34.42
CA ALA A 877 25.30 3.56 33.41
C ALA A 877 26.68 4.22 33.24
N VAL A 878 27.38 4.52 34.33
CA VAL A 878 28.73 5.12 34.30
C VAL A 878 29.74 4.18 33.64
N GLU A 879 29.74 2.90 34.02
CA GLU A 879 30.62 1.89 33.43
C GLU A 879 30.36 1.73 31.93
N PHE A 880 29.09 1.63 31.54
CA PHE A 880 28.70 1.47 30.15
C PHE A 880 29.03 2.70 29.30
N TRP A 881 28.84 3.91 29.84
CA TRP A 881 29.24 5.17 29.19
C TRP A 881 30.72 5.17 28.82
N GLN A 882 31.59 4.86 29.79
CA GLN A 882 33.04 4.80 29.56
C GLN A 882 33.42 3.69 28.57
N THR A 883 32.81 2.52 28.71
CA THR A 883 33.03 1.36 27.84
C THR A 883 32.66 1.66 26.38
N CYS A 884 31.56 2.40 26.16
CA CYS A 884 31.15 2.84 24.82
C CYS A 884 32.12 3.84 24.21
N LEU A 885 32.56 4.84 24.98
CA LEU A 885 33.54 5.82 24.52
C LEU A 885 34.89 5.16 24.20
N GLU A 886 35.32 4.19 24.99
CA GLU A 886 36.54 3.44 24.75
C GLU A 886 36.44 2.58 23.47
N ALA A 887 35.38 1.79 23.34
CA ALA A 887 35.18 0.93 22.18
C ALA A 887 35.00 1.70 20.86
N GLY A 888 34.41 2.89 20.92
CA GLY A 888 34.17 3.78 19.78
C GLY A 888 35.32 4.76 19.50
N ARG A 889 36.35 4.84 20.35
CA ARG A 889 37.40 5.86 20.27
C ARG A 889 38.12 5.85 18.92
N ALA A 890 38.45 4.66 18.42
CA ALA A 890 39.17 4.50 17.15
C ALA A 890 38.32 4.95 15.93
N GLN A 891 37.00 4.98 16.08
CA GLN A 891 36.05 5.40 15.07
C GLN A 891 35.62 6.87 15.23
N GLY A 892 36.16 7.59 16.22
CA GLY A 892 35.85 9.00 16.46
C GLY A 892 34.58 9.25 17.29
N VAL A 893 34.14 8.25 18.08
CA VAL A 893 33.00 8.45 18.99
C VAL A 893 33.37 9.40 20.13
N VAL A 894 32.53 10.39 20.39
CA VAL A 894 32.74 11.41 21.42
C VAL A 894 31.50 11.59 22.30
N PRO A 895 31.64 12.05 23.55
CA PRO A 895 30.49 12.53 24.30
C PRO A 895 29.92 13.79 23.65
N ALA A 896 28.60 13.92 23.60
CA ALA A 896 27.91 15.02 22.93
C ALA A 896 26.81 15.61 23.84
N GLY A 897 26.69 16.94 23.83
CA GLY A 897 25.77 17.70 24.65
C GLY A 897 24.52 18.18 23.91
N LEU A 898 23.64 18.89 24.63
CA LEU A 898 22.37 19.37 24.10
C LEU A 898 22.51 20.29 22.88
N GLY A 899 23.60 21.06 22.75
CA GLY A 899 23.82 21.92 21.59
C GLY A 899 24.06 21.13 20.29
N ALA A 900 24.76 20.00 20.36
CA ALA A 900 24.91 19.10 19.22
C ALA A 900 23.58 18.40 18.88
N ARG A 901 22.81 18.01 19.91
CA ARG A 901 21.46 17.47 19.71
C ARG A 901 20.55 18.47 18.98
N ASP A 902 20.57 19.74 19.41
CA ASP A 902 19.71 20.78 18.84
C ASP A 902 20.13 21.17 17.41
N SER A 903 21.43 21.29 17.15
CA SER A 903 21.89 21.57 15.79
C SER A 903 21.62 20.43 14.80
N THR A 904 21.80 19.17 15.22
CA THR A 904 21.55 18.00 14.35
C THR A 904 20.07 17.78 14.07
N ARG A 905 19.17 17.98 15.06
CA ARG A 905 17.72 17.89 14.84
C ARG A 905 17.21 19.01 13.93
N ILE A 906 17.74 20.24 14.06
CA ILE A 906 17.41 21.37 13.17
C ILE A 906 17.84 21.06 11.75
N GLU A 907 19.08 20.57 11.56
CA GLU A 907 19.57 20.15 10.25
C GLU A 907 18.72 19.04 9.64
N ALA A 908 18.21 18.10 10.46
CA ALA A 908 17.32 17.03 10.03
C ALA A 908 15.87 17.46 9.79
N GLY A 909 15.50 18.69 10.15
CA GLY A 909 14.11 19.15 10.08
C GLY A 909 13.21 18.52 11.15
N PHE A 910 13.72 18.10 12.30
CA PHE A 910 12.88 17.57 13.37
C PHE A 910 12.34 18.70 14.27
N PRO A 911 11.03 18.71 14.56
CA PRO A 911 10.39 19.70 15.42
C PRO A 911 10.61 19.34 16.89
N LEU A 912 10.75 20.34 17.75
CA LEU A 912 10.93 20.18 19.19
C LEU A 912 9.65 20.58 19.96
N PHE A 913 9.25 19.77 20.95
CA PHE A 913 8.15 20.09 21.85
C PHE A 913 8.40 21.37 22.64
N GLY A 914 7.38 22.21 22.75
CA GLY A 914 7.48 23.57 23.29
C GLY A 914 8.07 24.61 22.31
N HIS A 915 8.45 24.20 21.09
CA HIS A 915 8.95 25.10 20.04
C HIS A 915 8.10 24.98 18.77
N GLU A 916 8.39 23.97 17.93
CA GLU A 916 7.62 23.67 16.71
C GLU A 916 6.38 22.80 16.97
N LEU A 917 6.25 22.22 18.17
CA LEU A 917 5.11 21.42 18.62
C LEU A 917 4.58 22.00 19.92
N GLU A 918 3.34 22.49 19.91
CA GLU A 918 2.71 23.17 21.07
C GLU A 918 3.60 24.24 21.75
N GLY A 919 4.45 24.92 20.98
CA GLY A 919 5.19 26.10 21.43
C GLY A 919 4.37 27.39 21.29
N ASP A 920 5.04 28.55 21.31
CA ASP A 920 4.40 29.87 21.26
C ASP A 920 3.47 30.08 20.05
N LEU A 921 3.74 29.41 18.92
CA LEU A 921 2.93 29.47 17.71
C LEU A 921 1.73 28.50 17.71
N GLY A 922 1.61 27.67 18.75
CA GLY A 922 0.53 26.70 18.93
C GLY A 922 0.40 25.72 17.76
N LEU A 923 1.53 25.25 17.22
CA LEU A 923 1.55 24.35 16.07
C LEU A 923 1.18 22.92 16.51
N SER A 924 0.19 22.36 15.83
CA SER A 924 -0.19 20.95 15.95
C SER A 924 0.87 20.03 15.34
N MET A 925 0.80 18.73 15.65
CA MET A 925 1.64 17.71 15.01
C MET A 925 1.46 17.70 13.48
N THR A 926 0.26 17.99 12.99
CA THR A 926 -0.04 18.07 11.56
C THR A 926 0.73 19.22 10.91
N GLU A 927 0.67 20.42 11.49
CA GLU A 927 1.38 21.61 11.01
C GLU A 927 2.91 21.45 11.11
N ALA A 928 3.40 20.72 12.11
CA ALA A 928 4.82 20.43 12.28
C ALA A 928 5.41 19.40 11.28
N GLY A 929 4.56 18.80 10.44
CA GLY A 929 4.94 17.79 9.44
C GLY A 929 4.82 16.33 9.92
N TYR A 930 4.09 16.08 11.01
CA TYR A 930 3.88 14.77 11.64
C TYR A 930 2.40 14.34 11.58
N GLY A 931 1.64 14.80 10.60
CA GLY A 931 0.21 14.46 10.41
C GLY A 931 -0.06 12.96 10.20
N PHE A 932 0.98 12.14 9.94
CA PHE A 932 0.87 10.68 9.88
C PHE A 932 0.84 10.01 11.27
N VAL A 933 1.17 10.73 12.35
CA VAL A 933 1.21 10.21 13.72
C VAL A 933 -0.20 10.04 14.30
N PRO A 934 -1.08 11.06 14.32
CA PRO A 934 -2.47 10.87 14.74
C PRO A 934 -3.20 9.93 13.76
N ARG A 935 -3.76 8.85 14.28
CA ARG A 935 -4.45 7.83 13.49
C ARG A 935 -5.95 8.05 13.54
N PHE A 936 -6.46 9.00 12.77
CA PHE A 936 -7.89 9.32 12.72
C PHE A 936 -8.80 8.16 12.26
N HIS A 937 -8.26 7.04 11.77
CA HIS A 937 -9.11 5.90 11.45
C HIS A 937 -9.55 5.10 12.66
N VAL A 938 -8.92 5.22 13.84
CA VAL A 938 -9.48 4.56 15.02
C VAL A 938 -10.70 5.34 15.52
N PRO A 939 -11.74 4.68 16.05
CA PRO A 939 -12.98 5.37 16.42
C PRO A 939 -12.80 6.34 17.60
N PHE A 940 -11.84 6.05 18.49
CA PHE A 940 -11.60 6.87 19.67
C PHE A 940 -10.14 6.84 20.12
N PHE A 941 -9.62 8.02 20.43
CA PHE A 941 -8.53 8.28 21.38
C PHE A 941 -8.80 9.65 22.02
N ILE A 942 -8.23 9.89 23.20
CA ILE A 942 -8.42 11.15 23.93
C ILE A 942 -8.02 12.35 23.07
N GLY A 943 -8.87 13.36 23.00
CA GLY A 943 -8.62 14.58 22.22
C GLY A 943 -8.78 14.45 20.70
N ARG A 944 -9.14 13.27 20.17
CA ARG A 944 -9.25 13.00 18.73
C ARG A 944 -10.17 14.00 18.00
N ALA A 945 -11.42 14.13 18.46
CA ALA A 945 -12.41 14.97 17.80
C ALA A 945 -12.01 16.46 17.81
N ALA A 946 -11.52 16.95 18.96
CA ALA A 946 -11.03 18.32 19.09
C ALA A 946 -9.78 18.57 18.24
N TYR A 947 -8.84 17.63 18.19
CA TYR A 947 -7.67 17.71 17.32
C TYR A 947 -8.06 17.75 15.84
N MET A 948 -9.03 16.93 15.42
CA MET A 948 -9.55 16.95 14.06
C MET A 948 -10.18 18.31 13.73
N ARG A 949 -11.01 18.88 14.60
CA ARG A 949 -11.56 20.24 14.43
C ARG A 949 -10.46 21.30 14.33
N ARG A 950 -9.43 21.21 15.17
CA ARG A 950 -8.28 22.13 15.17
C ARG A 950 -7.47 22.08 13.87
N THR A 951 -7.44 20.91 13.22
CA THR A 951 -6.66 20.67 12.00
C THR A 951 -7.51 20.60 10.74
N ASP A 952 -8.79 20.97 10.84
CA ASP A 952 -9.71 21.11 9.70
C ASP A 952 -9.66 22.55 9.17
N GLY A 953 -8.98 22.76 8.04
CA GLY A 953 -8.85 24.08 7.40
C GLY A 953 -7.48 24.36 6.80
N PRO A 954 -7.20 25.62 6.41
CA PRO A 954 -5.88 26.05 5.97
C PRO A 954 -4.86 25.86 7.09
N LEU A 955 -3.85 25.03 6.84
CA LEU A 955 -2.80 24.75 7.81
C LEU A 955 -1.61 25.68 7.60
N ARG A 956 -0.72 25.71 8.59
CA ARG A 956 0.64 26.19 8.44
C ARG A 956 1.58 25.00 8.26
N GLY A 957 2.74 25.22 7.66
CA GLY A 957 3.75 24.21 7.45
C GLY A 957 5.12 24.66 7.93
N ILE A 958 5.95 23.71 8.36
CA ILE A 958 7.37 23.99 8.63
C ILE A 958 8.18 23.87 7.34
N LEU A 959 8.97 24.90 7.04
CA LEU A 959 10.05 24.91 6.06
C LEU A 959 11.39 24.62 6.72
N ARG A 960 12.29 24.05 5.91
CA ARG A 960 13.70 23.90 6.24
C ARG A 960 14.51 24.74 5.26
N LEU A 961 15.29 25.67 5.79
CA LEU A 961 15.99 26.70 5.01
C LEU A 961 17.50 26.64 5.27
N SER A 962 18.30 26.84 4.23
CA SER A 962 19.75 26.93 4.34
C SER A 962 20.27 28.32 3.97
N GLY A 963 21.30 28.76 4.67
CA GLY A 963 22.05 29.97 4.33
C GLY A 963 23.48 29.90 4.82
N GLN A 964 24.30 30.88 4.42
CA GLN A 964 25.71 30.95 4.78
C GLN A 964 26.11 32.36 5.18
N GLY A 965 26.99 32.46 6.18
CA GLY A 965 27.61 33.71 6.62
C GLY A 965 26.98 34.32 7.87
N ARG A 966 27.39 35.55 8.21
CA ARG A 966 27.03 36.22 9.48
C ARG A 966 25.66 36.91 9.46
N LYS A 967 25.11 37.18 8.26
CA LYS A 967 23.80 37.79 8.10
C LYS A 967 22.76 36.67 8.10
N THR A 968 22.09 36.45 9.23
CA THR A 968 21.21 35.29 9.42
C THR A 968 19.80 35.69 9.83
N LEU A 969 18.88 34.73 9.81
CA LEU A 969 17.62 34.81 10.55
C LEU A 969 17.76 34.11 11.91
N ARG A 970 16.91 34.48 12.87
CA ARG A 970 16.86 33.92 14.22
C ARG A 970 15.41 33.61 14.56
N ALA A 971 15.19 32.77 15.57
CA ALA A 971 13.85 32.53 16.08
C ALA A 971 13.14 33.87 16.33
N GLY A 972 11.91 34.00 15.84
CA GLY A 972 11.13 35.24 15.92
C GLY A 972 11.16 36.11 14.65
N HIS A 973 12.16 35.96 13.78
CA HIS A 973 12.27 36.73 12.52
C HIS A 973 11.29 36.24 11.45
N VAL A 974 10.87 37.12 10.53
CA VAL A 974 9.82 36.83 9.53
C VAL A 974 10.33 36.26 8.21
N ILE A 975 9.49 35.45 7.56
CA ILE A 975 9.60 35.00 6.17
C ILE A 975 8.68 35.83 5.29
N LEU A 976 9.13 36.17 4.08
CA LEU A 976 8.45 37.08 3.17
C LEU A 976 8.06 36.38 1.85
N ASP A 977 6.91 36.76 1.30
CA ASP A 977 6.54 36.41 -0.07
C ASP A 977 7.24 37.29 -1.13
N GLU A 978 6.91 37.09 -2.41
CA GLU A 978 7.46 37.89 -3.53
C GLU A 978 7.09 39.38 -3.44
N GLY A 979 5.94 39.70 -2.83
CA GLY A 979 5.48 41.07 -2.58
C GLY A 979 6.13 41.73 -1.36
N GLY A 980 6.91 40.98 -0.56
CA GLY A 980 7.53 41.48 0.66
C GLY A 980 6.60 41.51 1.87
N ARG A 981 5.44 40.82 1.80
CA ARG A 981 4.52 40.63 2.92
C ARG A 981 5.03 39.48 3.79
N ALA A 982 4.90 39.62 5.11
CA ALA A 982 5.22 38.55 6.04
C ALA A 982 4.21 37.40 5.91
N VAL A 983 4.70 36.20 5.64
CA VAL A 983 3.92 34.96 5.42
C VAL A 983 4.32 33.84 6.38
N GLY A 984 5.23 34.13 7.32
CA GLY A 984 5.69 33.16 8.30
C GLY A 984 6.77 33.70 9.22
N GLN A 985 7.26 32.84 10.11
CA GLN A 985 8.25 33.15 11.14
C GLN A 985 9.23 31.99 11.35
N VAL A 986 10.50 32.32 11.57
CA VAL A 986 11.55 31.38 11.96
C VAL A 986 11.29 30.90 13.39
N THR A 987 11.29 29.57 13.58
CA THR A 987 11.05 28.90 14.85
C THR A 987 12.34 28.44 15.51
N SER A 988 13.27 27.90 14.71
CA SER A 988 14.56 27.39 15.18
C SER A 988 15.70 27.76 14.25
N PHE A 989 16.92 27.83 14.80
CA PHE A 989 18.14 28.18 14.07
C PHE A 989 19.35 27.48 14.68
N ALA A 990 20.22 26.92 13.84
CA ALA A 990 21.54 26.46 14.25
C ALA A 990 22.59 26.71 13.16
N TYR A 991 23.79 27.09 13.57
CA TYR A 991 24.96 26.89 12.74
C TYR A 991 25.32 25.40 12.75
N VAL A 992 25.53 24.85 11.56
CA VAL A 992 25.83 23.41 11.39
C VAL A 992 27.29 23.18 11.00
N HIS A 993 27.98 24.23 10.53
CA HIS A 993 29.35 24.12 10.05
C HIS A 993 30.21 25.35 10.38
N GLU A 994 31.55 25.17 10.42
CA GLU A 994 32.53 26.20 10.79
C GLU A 994 32.65 27.33 9.76
N ASP A 995 32.30 27.06 8.49
CA ASP A 995 32.21 28.05 7.40
C ASP A 995 30.99 28.98 7.51
N LEU A 996 30.30 28.96 8.66
CA LEU A 996 29.09 29.71 8.97
C LEU A 996 27.88 29.29 8.13
N THR A 997 27.85 28.07 7.61
CA THR A 997 26.60 27.48 7.11
C THR A 997 25.64 27.26 8.27
N PHE A 998 24.38 27.66 8.06
CA PHE A 998 23.31 27.48 9.03
C PHE A 998 22.06 26.88 8.39
N ILE A 999 21.26 26.26 9.25
CA ILE A 999 19.91 25.80 8.93
C ILE A 999 18.93 26.51 9.85
N ALA A 1000 17.80 26.91 9.28
CA ALA A 1000 16.66 27.46 10.02
C ALA A 1000 15.40 26.65 9.72
N LEU A 1001 14.56 26.50 10.74
CA LEU A 1001 13.19 26.04 10.57
C LEU A 1001 12.27 27.25 10.66
N ALA A 1002 11.25 27.31 9.80
CA ALA A 1002 10.30 28.40 9.78
C ALA A 1002 8.88 27.88 9.57
N CYS A 1003 7.93 28.41 10.32
CA CYS A 1003 6.51 28.17 10.11
C CYS A 1003 5.99 29.18 9.08
N VAL A 1004 5.30 28.71 8.05
CA VAL A 1004 4.71 29.54 6.99
C VAL A 1004 3.28 29.11 6.70
N GLU A 1005 2.49 30.01 6.11
CA GLU A 1005 1.19 29.68 5.50
C GLU A 1005 1.36 28.57 4.43
N GLU A 1006 0.48 27.57 4.38
CA GLU A 1006 0.60 26.43 3.46
C GLU A 1006 0.61 26.84 1.97
N GLU A 1007 -0.06 27.94 1.64
CA GLU A 1007 -0.10 28.54 0.30
C GLU A 1007 1.30 29.03 -0.15
N PHE A 1008 2.16 29.35 0.82
CA PHE A 1008 3.55 29.75 0.61
C PHE A 1008 4.49 28.55 0.79
N ARG A 1009 4.45 27.61 -0.17
CA ARG A 1009 5.38 26.45 -0.20
C ARG A 1009 6.36 26.53 -1.37
N PRO A 1010 7.58 27.05 -1.15
CA PRO A 1010 8.62 27.04 -2.17
C PRO A 1010 9.04 25.60 -2.52
N SER A 1011 9.42 25.38 -3.77
CA SER A 1011 10.05 24.14 -4.20
C SER A 1011 11.47 24.03 -3.63
N PRO A 1012 11.98 22.82 -3.34
CA PRO A 1012 13.37 22.65 -2.97
C PRO A 1012 14.31 23.25 -4.03
N GLY A 1013 15.21 24.14 -3.59
CA GLY A 1013 16.11 24.91 -4.46
C GLY A 1013 15.67 26.36 -4.68
N ASP A 1014 14.41 26.70 -4.43
CA ASP A 1014 13.92 28.07 -4.57
C ASP A 1014 14.57 29.02 -3.55
N THR A 1015 14.66 30.29 -3.93
CA THR A 1015 15.13 31.35 -3.02
C THR A 1015 13.98 31.86 -2.16
N VAL A 1016 14.17 31.83 -0.85
CA VAL A 1016 13.23 32.32 0.16
C VAL A 1016 13.83 33.54 0.83
N ARG A 1017 13.07 34.64 0.87
CA ARG A 1017 13.49 35.87 1.54
C ARG A 1017 12.95 35.89 2.97
N GLY A 1018 13.79 36.28 3.92
CA GLY A 1018 13.34 36.61 5.27
C GLY A 1018 13.91 37.94 5.73
N ALA A 1019 13.26 38.57 6.72
CA ALA A 1019 13.73 39.81 7.30
C ALA A 1019 14.10 39.64 8.77
N ARG A 1020 15.20 40.28 9.17
CA ARG A 1020 15.68 40.35 10.56
C ARG A 1020 14.85 41.31 11.41
N VAL A 1021 13.54 41.11 11.39
CA VAL A 1021 12.55 41.90 12.12
C VAL A 1021 11.60 40.92 12.80
N PRO A 1022 11.30 41.10 14.10
CA PRO A 1022 10.26 40.34 14.79
C PRO A 1022 8.90 40.47 14.10
N ALA A 1023 8.08 39.42 14.16
CA ALA A 1023 6.78 39.38 13.47
C ALA A 1023 5.81 40.50 13.89
N ASP A 1024 5.77 40.80 15.19
CA ASP A 1024 4.97 41.87 15.78
C ASP A 1024 5.43 43.28 15.37
N ALA A 1025 6.69 43.43 14.95
CA ALA A 1025 7.28 44.69 14.52
C ALA A 1025 7.27 44.89 12.98
N CYS A 1026 6.79 43.91 12.20
CA CYS A 1026 6.85 43.95 10.74
C CYS A 1026 5.61 44.61 10.11
N THR A 1027 5.53 45.95 10.14
CA THR A 1027 4.44 46.73 9.54
C THR A 1027 4.81 47.26 8.14
N GLY A 1028 4.65 46.41 7.12
CA GLY A 1028 4.94 46.74 5.71
C GLY A 1028 6.28 46.19 5.21
N ALA A 1029 6.76 46.70 4.07
CA ALA A 1029 7.97 46.18 3.40
C ALA A 1029 9.25 46.46 4.24
N PRO A 1030 10.00 45.43 4.65
CA PRO A 1030 11.21 45.61 5.46
C PRO A 1030 12.32 46.34 4.69
N GLU A 1031 13.18 47.08 5.41
CA GLU A 1031 14.33 47.74 4.79
C GLU A 1031 15.27 46.71 4.11
N PRO A 1032 15.82 47.00 2.91
CA PRO A 1032 16.67 46.05 2.16
C PRO A 1032 17.85 45.49 2.95
N ARG A 1033 18.43 46.29 3.87
CA ARG A 1033 19.55 45.84 4.72
C ARG A 1033 19.15 44.75 5.71
N ALA A 1034 17.88 44.63 6.07
CA ALA A 1034 17.36 43.62 6.99
C ALA A 1034 17.05 42.28 6.31
N ILE A 1035 16.99 42.24 4.97
CA ILE A 1035 16.59 41.06 4.18
C ILE A 1035 17.75 40.07 4.04
N VAL A 1036 17.46 38.78 4.18
CA VAL A 1036 18.38 37.66 3.99
C VAL A 1036 17.74 36.69 3.01
N ASP A 1037 18.50 36.32 1.98
CA ASP A 1037 18.09 35.31 1.01
C ASP A 1037 18.60 33.94 1.47
N LEU A 1038 17.72 32.96 1.46
CA LEU A 1038 17.95 31.59 1.89
C LEU A 1038 17.50 30.62 0.80
N THR A 1039 18.02 29.40 0.82
CA THR A 1039 17.59 28.34 -0.09
C THR A 1039 16.60 27.42 0.61
N ALA A 1040 15.45 27.18 -0.01
CA ALA A 1040 14.49 26.18 0.45
C ALA A 1040 15.06 24.76 0.28
N LEU A 1041 15.01 23.96 1.34
CA LEU A 1041 15.37 22.54 1.31
C LEU A 1041 14.12 21.67 1.38
N ARG A 1042 14.26 20.38 1.07
CA ARG A 1042 13.25 19.39 1.44
C ARG A 1042 13.06 19.41 2.96
N ARG A 1043 11.80 19.37 3.42
CA ARG A 1043 11.44 19.40 4.85
C ARG A 1043 12.25 18.39 5.67
N PHE A 1044 12.26 17.14 5.22
CA PHE A 1044 13.12 16.09 5.75
C PHE A 1044 14.21 15.75 4.71
N PRO A 1045 15.47 15.56 5.14
CA PRO A 1045 16.55 15.15 4.25
C PRO A 1045 16.23 13.85 3.52
N SER A 1046 16.59 13.80 2.23
CA SER A 1046 16.54 12.56 1.45
C SER A 1046 17.60 11.56 1.93
N ILE A 1047 17.49 10.29 1.52
CA ILE A 1047 18.54 9.30 1.81
C ILE A 1047 19.89 9.77 1.23
N GLU A 1048 19.90 10.25 -0.02
CA GLU A 1048 21.09 10.79 -0.70
C GLU A 1048 21.71 11.95 0.10
N GLU A 1049 20.89 12.85 0.62
CA GLU A 1049 21.36 13.97 1.42
C GLU A 1049 22.01 13.49 2.73
N LYS A 1050 21.40 12.50 3.40
CA LYS A 1050 21.94 11.92 4.63
C LYS A 1050 23.24 11.17 4.40
N GLU A 1051 23.33 10.40 3.32
CA GLU A 1051 24.55 9.69 2.93
C GLU A 1051 25.70 10.67 2.64
N GLY A 1052 25.36 11.82 2.02
CA GLY A 1052 26.29 12.91 1.74
C GLY A 1052 26.79 13.68 2.97
N TRP A 1053 26.12 13.61 4.13
CA TRP A 1053 26.58 14.29 5.35
C TRP A 1053 28.00 13.87 5.73
N SER A 1054 28.28 12.57 5.73
CA SER A 1054 29.59 12.04 6.11
C SER A 1054 30.73 12.65 5.26
N THR A 1055 30.55 12.67 3.93
CA THR A 1055 31.50 13.26 2.99
C THR A 1055 31.64 14.77 3.20
N ARG A 1056 30.52 15.50 3.28
CA ARG A 1056 30.51 16.96 3.44
C ARG A 1056 31.29 17.41 4.68
N TYR A 1057 31.10 16.70 5.80
CA TYR A 1057 31.73 17.04 7.07
C TYR A 1057 33.14 16.44 7.22
N ALA A 1058 33.52 15.46 6.39
CA ALA A 1058 34.88 14.90 6.34
C ALA A 1058 35.84 15.72 5.46
N GLU A 1059 35.39 16.16 4.27
CA GLU A 1059 36.21 16.95 3.33
C GLU A 1059 36.63 18.31 3.92
N ALA A 1060 35.76 18.93 4.72
CA ALA A 1060 36.05 20.21 5.36
C ALA A 1060 37.16 20.15 6.43
N ALA A 1061 37.38 19.00 7.07
CA ALA A 1061 38.46 18.81 8.04
C ALA A 1061 39.86 18.82 7.39
N ALA A 1062 39.94 18.45 6.10
CA ALA A 1062 41.19 18.51 5.34
C ALA A 1062 41.61 19.93 4.96
N VAL A 1063 40.69 20.90 5.00
CA VAL A 1063 40.92 22.31 4.60
C VAL A 1063 41.31 23.20 5.79
N THR A 1064 41.10 22.74 7.04
CA THR A 1064 41.42 23.49 8.27
C THR A 1064 42.58 22.92 9.09
N THR A 1065 43.44 22.08 8.48
CA THR A 1065 44.74 21.76 9.08
C THR A 1065 45.77 22.78 8.55
N PRO A 1066 46.47 23.56 9.39
CA PRO A 1066 47.47 24.52 8.91
C PRO A 1066 48.64 23.85 8.18
#